data_AF-A0A317U0U4-F1
#
_entry.id   AF-A0A317U0U4-F1
#
_cell.length_a   1.000
_cell.length_b   1.000
_cell.length_c   1.000
_cell.angle_alpha   90.00
_cell.angle_beta   90.00
_cell.angle_gamma   90.00
#
_symmetry.space_group_name_H-M   'P 1'
#
loop_
_entity.id
_entity.type
_entity.pdbx_description
1 polymer ?
#
loop_
_entity_poly.entity_id
_entity_poly.type
_entity_poly.pdbx_seq_one_letter_code
_entity_poly.pdbx_strand_id
1 'polypeptide(L)'
;MSIDNSLILRYPEISKEWDCIKNDPLTPGDVSSGSQKKVWWSCSKGHSYRATIANRTYRKSGCPYCSGKKACKDNCFSTLYPDIAKEWDLQKNENNKPEHYTPKSGKKFWWKCDLGHSYLSAIRSRTAGRGCPFCAGKMVCAENSLENLFPEVSKEWHPKLNGKKRPSNFTYGCKEKVWWFCEKGHVYQTAICERTRKSGPTSCPYCAGKKVSKENSLLALFPEIAKEWHPDKNQGKIPNEYTKGSGLKAWWKCPKGHEYKASIGARTRGSGCPNCSGAKVCKDNNIQELFPELASEWHPIKNGEVKPEFFTRGSNFKAWWICPRGHEYQSIIGDRTRGIGCKYCTNQTSKPELRILTELMVVFDEVINRESIDGSEIDIYIPELKIGIEYDGYYFHKGQKKTNRDNEKNKAVGDRGIKLIRVREKPLNKIDSSDICVGKNEITKKVINELLIIIKKLIPNKFHHKIDSYIGKNKFQNSMTFNQYLSYYPAPLPQHSLPVNYPGIAQEWDYEKNMPLVPESFSSGSGFKVWWICLSGHSYEATIVKRTNGRNCPFCSGKKVSKENSFALNYPSLANEWDNDKNEFSVAKYTKGSGYNAWWSCLQNHHYQSPIISRVQGSGCPYCNKRVVTKDNNIQMMYPNIAKHWHPTLNKGKSPVSFTKTSTFNAWWRCPKGHEYSRLIRTQIKYNDCPKCTSFGVLCPDVAKEWHPIRNAELSSFDFQKYSGKSVWWLCPKGHEYKTVIAYRAGGSGCPYCSGNQVCSDNCFANKYPNLALEWSDSKNDSKTPFDFTAGSSYKAWWQCKNKHIYQAAIIDRVQGNSCPYCAGKKANEDNSLAAIYPAIAIQWHPSKNGSLLPSQVTPGSGKVAWWICPQNHIYQKVIRDRCRIKNKDYCPRCNKTSAF
;
A
#
# COMPACT_ATOMS: atom_id res chain seq x y z
N MET A 1 -24.46 92.03 -23.29
CA MET A 1 -24.08 90.68 -22.79
C MET A 1 -23.24 90.87 -21.54
N SER A 2 -23.44 90.10 -20.46
CA SER A 2 -22.41 90.06 -19.41
C SER A 2 -21.17 89.40 -20.02
N ILE A 3 -20.00 90.01 -19.87
CA ILE A 3 -18.74 89.59 -20.52
C ILE A 3 -18.44 88.10 -20.16
N ASP A 4 -18.83 87.67 -18.96
CA ASP A 4 -18.61 86.32 -18.41
C ASP A 4 -19.36 85.17 -19.11
N ASN A 5 -20.31 85.47 -20.02
CA ASN A 5 -21.13 84.43 -20.69
C ASN A 5 -20.81 84.24 -22.19
N SER A 6 -19.77 84.87 -22.71
CA SER A 6 -19.33 84.69 -24.10
C SER A 6 -18.78 83.27 -24.37
N LEU A 7 -18.97 82.76 -25.58
CA LEU A 7 -18.52 81.42 -25.98
C LEU A 7 -16.99 81.28 -25.89
N ILE A 8 -16.25 82.33 -26.29
CA ILE A 8 -14.78 82.32 -26.30
C ILE A 8 -14.17 82.22 -24.90
N LEU A 9 -14.74 82.89 -23.90
CA LEU A 9 -14.24 82.86 -22.52
C LEU A 9 -14.65 81.60 -21.78
N ARG A 10 -15.91 81.16 -21.93
CA ARG A 10 -16.44 80.03 -21.16
C ARG A 10 -16.09 78.66 -21.75
N TYR A 11 -15.87 78.58 -23.06
CA TYR A 11 -15.51 77.34 -23.76
C TYR A 11 -14.44 77.58 -24.84
N PRO A 12 -13.19 77.89 -24.44
CA PRO A 12 -12.10 78.21 -25.37
C PRO A 12 -11.79 77.07 -26.35
N GLU A 13 -11.82 75.82 -25.88
CA GLU A 13 -11.54 74.65 -26.72
C GLU A 13 -12.62 74.41 -27.79
N ILE A 14 -13.89 74.68 -27.49
CA ILE A 14 -14.98 74.58 -28.48
C ILE A 14 -14.86 75.72 -29.49
N SER A 15 -14.42 76.90 -29.06
CA SER A 15 -14.22 78.07 -29.92
C SER A 15 -13.14 77.85 -30.98
N LYS A 16 -12.14 76.98 -30.72
CA LYS A 16 -11.15 76.56 -31.72
C LYS A 16 -11.76 75.84 -32.93
N GLU A 17 -12.94 75.23 -32.75
CA GLU A 17 -13.67 74.56 -33.82
C GLU A 17 -14.61 75.50 -34.59
N TRP A 18 -14.60 76.81 -34.32
CA TRP A 18 -15.42 77.78 -35.03
C TRP A 18 -14.91 78.00 -36.46
N ASP A 19 -15.81 77.91 -37.43
CA ASP A 19 -15.47 78.20 -38.83
C ASP A 19 -15.57 79.72 -39.06
N CYS A 20 -14.46 80.43 -38.94
CA CYS A 20 -14.41 81.90 -39.04
C CYS A 20 -14.88 82.41 -40.42
N ILE A 21 -14.57 81.70 -41.50
CA ILE A 21 -14.93 82.10 -42.86
C ILE A 21 -16.44 81.97 -43.07
N LYS A 22 -17.04 80.84 -42.66
CA LYS A 22 -18.48 80.60 -42.89
C LYS A 22 -19.41 81.30 -41.91
N ASN A 23 -18.86 81.85 -40.82
CA ASN A 23 -19.64 82.55 -39.80
C ASN A 23 -19.45 84.07 -39.82
N ASP A 24 -18.56 84.62 -40.65
CA ASP A 24 -18.33 86.07 -40.78
C ASP A 24 -19.65 86.84 -41.01
N PRO A 25 -19.89 87.99 -40.33
CA PRO A 25 -18.99 88.71 -39.41
C PRO A 25 -19.08 88.26 -37.92
N LEU A 26 -19.70 87.12 -37.61
CA LEU A 26 -19.87 86.67 -36.22
C LEU A 26 -18.63 85.96 -35.69
N THR A 27 -18.11 86.46 -34.57
CA THR A 27 -17.02 85.84 -33.83
C THR A 27 -17.54 85.05 -32.62
N PRO A 28 -16.73 84.11 -32.05
CA PRO A 28 -17.05 83.45 -30.79
C PRO A 28 -17.20 84.42 -29.59
N GLY A 29 -16.68 85.64 -29.67
CA GLY A 29 -16.87 86.68 -28.64
C GLY A 29 -18.27 87.31 -28.66
N ASP A 30 -18.91 87.32 -29.83
CA ASP A 30 -20.19 88.02 -30.05
C ASP A 30 -21.41 87.19 -29.63
N VAL A 31 -21.22 85.94 -29.20
CA VAL A 31 -22.30 85.00 -28.93
C VAL A 31 -22.18 84.37 -27.54
N SER A 32 -23.32 84.17 -26.88
CA SER A 32 -23.35 83.47 -25.59
C SER A 32 -23.21 81.96 -25.76
N SER A 33 -22.57 81.31 -24.78
CA SER A 33 -22.35 79.85 -24.81
C SER A 33 -23.64 79.01 -24.82
N GLY A 34 -24.77 79.59 -24.43
CA GLY A 34 -26.09 78.95 -24.44
C GLY A 34 -26.96 79.26 -25.66
N SER A 35 -26.42 79.94 -26.66
CA SER A 35 -27.18 80.37 -27.83
C SER A 35 -27.73 79.20 -28.66
N GLN A 36 -28.98 79.31 -29.10
CA GLN A 36 -29.60 78.36 -30.03
C GLN A 36 -29.26 78.65 -31.51
N LYS A 37 -28.38 79.63 -31.78
CA LYS A 37 -27.96 79.97 -33.14
C LYS A 37 -27.16 78.83 -33.77
N LYS A 38 -27.54 78.41 -34.98
CA LYS A 38 -26.82 77.39 -35.77
C LYS A 38 -25.69 78.05 -36.54
N VAL A 39 -24.47 77.75 -36.14
CA VAL A 39 -23.23 78.23 -36.76
C VAL A 39 -22.45 77.07 -37.36
N TRP A 40 -21.49 77.39 -38.21
CA TRP A 40 -20.59 76.43 -38.82
C TRP A 40 -19.44 76.09 -37.88
N TRP A 41 -19.11 74.81 -37.84
CA TRP A 41 -18.01 74.27 -37.07
C TRP A 41 -17.12 73.44 -38.00
N SER A 42 -15.82 73.47 -37.73
CA SER A 42 -14.82 72.62 -38.37
C SER A 42 -14.13 71.79 -37.31
N CYS A 43 -14.22 70.46 -37.40
CA CYS A 43 -13.51 69.59 -36.45
C CYS A 43 -12.05 69.36 -36.88
N SER A 44 -11.24 68.83 -35.98
CA SER A 44 -9.81 68.52 -36.22
C SER A 44 -9.54 67.55 -37.37
N LYS A 45 -10.55 66.76 -37.80
CA LYS A 45 -10.46 65.89 -38.99
C LYS A 45 -10.87 66.59 -40.30
N GLY A 46 -11.07 67.90 -40.27
CA GLY A 46 -11.44 68.72 -41.43
C GLY A 46 -12.91 68.63 -41.85
N HIS A 47 -13.79 68.03 -41.04
CA HIS A 47 -15.21 67.99 -41.38
C HIS A 47 -15.90 69.31 -41.02
N SER A 48 -16.52 69.94 -42.01
CA SER A 48 -17.36 71.13 -41.83
C SER A 48 -18.82 70.74 -41.60
N TYR A 49 -19.46 71.26 -40.54
CA TYR A 49 -20.85 70.96 -40.20
C TYR A 49 -21.56 72.09 -39.45
N ARG A 50 -22.89 72.15 -39.57
CA ARG A 50 -23.74 73.10 -38.84
C ARG A 50 -24.29 72.48 -37.56
N ALA A 51 -24.17 73.19 -36.45
CA ALA A 51 -24.78 72.83 -35.17
C ALA A 51 -25.09 74.09 -34.34
N THR A 52 -26.02 73.99 -33.38
CA THR A 52 -26.27 75.10 -32.45
C THR A 52 -25.15 75.21 -31.43
N ILE A 53 -24.86 76.43 -30.98
CA ILE A 53 -23.84 76.70 -29.95
C ILE A 53 -24.16 75.92 -28.66
N ALA A 54 -25.41 75.99 -28.18
CA ALA A 54 -25.86 75.24 -27.01
C ALA A 54 -25.69 73.70 -27.11
N ASN A 55 -25.83 73.13 -28.32
CA ASN A 55 -25.62 71.69 -28.51
C ASN A 55 -24.12 71.32 -28.48
N ARG A 56 -23.24 72.21 -28.93
CA ARG A 56 -21.79 72.03 -28.84
C ARG A 56 -21.29 72.18 -27.41
N THR A 57 -21.80 73.16 -26.67
CA THR A 57 -21.35 73.49 -25.30
C THR A 57 -22.02 72.60 -24.24
N TYR A 58 -23.34 72.72 -24.05
CA TYR A 58 -24.05 72.05 -22.96
C TYR A 58 -24.31 70.58 -23.25
N ARG A 59 -24.71 70.24 -24.49
CA ARG A 59 -24.94 68.83 -24.87
C ARG A 59 -23.69 68.11 -25.36
N LYS A 60 -22.55 68.82 -25.43
CA LYS A 60 -21.24 68.29 -25.85
C LYS A 60 -21.28 67.47 -27.14
N SER A 61 -22.18 67.82 -28.07
CA SER A 61 -22.30 67.10 -29.33
C SER A 61 -21.08 67.41 -30.21
N GLY A 62 -20.38 66.36 -30.63
CA GLY A 62 -19.23 66.44 -31.54
C GLY A 62 -19.63 66.36 -33.01
N CYS A 63 -18.62 66.24 -33.88
CA CYS A 63 -18.82 66.15 -35.33
C CYS A 63 -19.66 64.92 -35.73
N PRO A 64 -20.77 65.10 -36.50
CA PRO A 64 -21.67 64.01 -36.86
C PRO A 64 -21.04 62.98 -37.81
N TYR A 65 -20.02 63.37 -38.58
CA TYR A 65 -19.23 62.45 -39.41
C TYR A 65 -18.30 61.58 -38.53
N CYS A 66 -17.47 62.19 -37.68
CA CYS A 66 -16.63 61.45 -36.72
C CYS A 66 -17.42 60.51 -35.80
N SER A 67 -18.63 60.89 -35.37
CA SER A 67 -19.48 60.05 -34.52
C SER A 67 -20.28 58.98 -35.29
N GLY A 68 -20.08 58.83 -36.60
CA GLY A 68 -20.79 57.85 -37.43
C GLY A 68 -22.30 58.12 -37.60
N LYS A 69 -22.75 59.35 -37.35
CA LYS A 69 -24.15 59.77 -37.55
C LYS A 69 -24.42 60.20 -39.00
N LYS A 70 -23.39 60.67 -39.70
CA LYS A 70 -23.38 60.92 -41.15
C LYS A 70 -22.26 60.13 -41.81
N ALA A 71 -22.51 59.64 -43.02
CA ALA A 71 -21.51 58.95 -43.82
C ALA A 71 -20.47 59.94 -44.35
N CYS A 72 -19.21 59.53 -44.34
CA CYS A 72 -18.08 60.13 -45.03
C CYS A 72 -17.19 59.00 -45.58
N LYS A 73 -16.18 59.37 -46.37
CA LYS A 73 -15.25 58.43 -47.02
C LYS A 73 -14.64 57.38 -46.06
N ASP A 74 -14.40 57.76 -44.80
CA ASP A 74 -13.70 56.93 -43.82
C ASP A 74 -14.65 56.04 -42.99
N ASN A 75 -15.97 56.25 -43.06
CA ASN A 75 -16.92 55.56 -42.16
C ASN A 75 -18.17 55.00 -42.86
N CYS A 76 -18.24 55.09 -44.20
CA CYS A 76 -19.40 54.60 -44.94
C CYS A 76 -19.42 53.06 -44.99
N PHE A 77 -20.59 52.52 -45.32
CA PHE A 77 -20.88 51.09 -45.28
C PHE A 77 -20.01 50.29 -46.25
N SER A 78 -19.81 50.77 -47.48
CA SER A 78 -18.93 50.11 -48.46
C SER A 78 -17.47 50.09 -48.03
N THR A 79 -16.96 51.17 -47.43
CA THR A 79 -15.57 51.21 -46.95
C THR A 79 -15.33 50.23 -45.80
N LEU A 80 -16.28 50.13 -44.86
CA LEU A 80 -16.10 49.31 -43.66
C LEU A 80 -16.51 47.84 -43.83
N TYR A 81 -17.40 47.53 -44.79
CA TYR A 81 -17.92 46.17 -45.02
C TYR A 81 -17.97 45.84 -46.53
N PRO A 82 -16.82 45.77 -47.21
CA PRO A 82 -16.76 45.60 -48.67
C PRO A 82 -17.40 44.29 -49.13
N ASP A 83 -17.26 43.19 -48.38
CA ASP A 83 -17.84 41.90 -48.78
C ASP A 83 -19.36 41.88 -48.69
N ILE A 84 -19.94 42.51 -47.66
CA ILE A 84 -21.39 42.64 -47.53
C ILE A 84 -21.93 43.58 -48.62
N ALA A 85 -21.17 44.64 -48.96
CA ALA A 85 -21.53 45.58 -50.00
C ALA A 85 -21.56 44.95 -51.41
N LYS A 86 -20.81 43.87 -51.67
CA LYS A 86 -20.90 43.10 -52.93
C LYS A 86 -22.28 42.48 -53.14
N GLU A 87 -22.97 42.11 -52.06
CA GLU A 87 -24.34 41.57 -52.14
C GLU A 87 -25.41 42.66 -52.38
N TRP A 88 -25.03 43.93 -52.54
CA TRP A 88 -25.98 45.02 -52.77
C TRP A 88 -26.59 44.90 -54.17
N ASP A 89 -27.92 44.85 -54.26
CA ASP A 89 -28.62 44.74 -55.55
C ASP A 89 -28.68 46.12 -56.22
N LEU A 90 -27.72 46.41 -57.10
CA LEU A 90 -27.64 47.71 -57.80
C LEU A 90 -28.85 47.99 -58.69
N GLN A 91 -29.46 46.95 -59.28
CA GLN A 91 -30.63 47.11 -60.15
C GLN A 91 -31.86 47.50 -59.35
N LYS A 92 -32.08 46.88 -58.19
CA LYS A 92 -33.27 47.15 -57.34
C LYS A 92 -33.12 48.33 -56.38
N ASN A 93 -31.91 48.78 -56.11
CA ASN A 93 -31.66 49.90 -55.19
C ASN A 93 -31.44 51.25 -55.91
N GLU A 94 -31.44 51.26 -57.24
CA GLU A 94 -31.39 52.46 -58.07
C GLU A 94 -30.24 53.41 -57.65
N ASN A 95 -30.54 54.70 -57.40
CA ASN A 95 -29.59 55.75 -57.05
C ASN A 95 -28.98 55.61 -55.64
N ASN A 96 -29.37 54.60 -54.85
CA ASN A 96 -28.90 54.41 -53.49
C ASN A 96 -27.60 53.59 -53.49
N LYS A 97 -26.47 54.29 -53.43
CA LYS A 97 -25.14 53.67 -53.35
C LYS A 97 -24.77 53.31 -51.91
N PRO A 98 -24.10 52.16 -51.67
CA PRO A 98 -23.59 51.76 -50.35
C PRO A 98 -22.79 52.84 -49.61
N GLU A 99 -22.03 53.65 -50.34
CA GLU A 99 -21.17 54.72 -49.80
C GLU A 99 -21.94 55.89 -49.16
N HIS A 100 -23.24 56.05 -49.46
CA HIS A 100 -24.07 57.10 -48.88
C HIS A 100 -24.54 56.80 -47.45
N TYR A 101 -24.34 55.57 -46.96
CA TYR A 101 -24.89 55.11 -45.69
C TYR A 101 -23.78 54.68 -44.72
N THR A 102 -24.07 54.76 -43.43
CA THR A 102 -23.21 54.19 -42.39
C THR A 102 -23.62 52.74 -42.11
N PRO A 103 -22.71 51.86 -41.63
CA PRO A 103 -23.02 50.47 -41.32
C PRO A 103 -24.18 50.26 -40.34
N LYS A 104 -24.44 51.25 -39.46
CA LYS A 104 -25.50 51.18 -38.44
C LYS A 104 -26.88 51.61 -38.96
N SER A 105 -27.00 51.93 -40.26
CA SER A 105 -28.26 52.39 -40.85
C SER A 105 -29.38 51.35 -40.71
N GLY A 106 -30.55 51.81 -40.24
CA GLY A 106 -31.78 51.02 -40.18
C GLY A 106 -32.53 50.94 -41.51
N LYS A 107 -32.08 51.66 -42.55
CA LYS A 107 -32.73 51.65 -43.88
C LYS A 107 -32.58 50.26 -44.52
N LYS A 108 -33.66 49.81 -45.17
CA LYS A 108 -33.74 48.53 -45.85
C LYS A 108 -33.45 48.69 -47.34
N PHE A 109 -32.67 47.77 -47.87
CA PHE A 109 -32.29 47.70 -49.28
C PHE A 109 -32.42 46.26 -49.76
N TRP A 110 -32.48 46.11 -51.08
CA TRP A 110 -32.47 44.82 -51.74
C TRP A 110 -31.05 44.26 -51.76
N TRP A 111 -30.94 42.97 -51.48
CA TRP A 111 -29.70 42.24 -51.50
C TRP A 111 -29.85 41.00 -52.36
N LYS A 112 -28.79 40.61 -53.04
CA LYS A 112 -28.71 39.40 -53.84
C LYS A 112 -27.54 38.56 -53.32
N CYS A 113 -27.83 37.37 -52.78
CA CYS A 113 -26.77 36.46 -52.35
C CYS A 113 -26.19 35.68 -53.54
N ASP A 114 -25.09 34.96 -53.32
CA ASP A 114 -24.39 34.18 -54.36
C ASP A 114 -25.27 33.10 -55.01
N LEU A 115 -26.25 32.56 -54.28
CA LEU A 115 -27.23 31.60 -54.81
C LEU A 115 -28.37 32.31 -55.58
N GLY A 116 -28.26 33.61 -55.84
CA GLY A 116 -29.22 34.38 -56.63
C GLY A 116 -30.49 34.83 -55.88
N HIS A 117 -30.67 34.46 -54.61
CA HIS A 117 -31.85 34.88 -53.85
C HIS A 117 -31.85 36.39 -53.62
N SER A 118 -32.96 37.04 -54.00
CA SER A 118 -33.19 38.47 -53.79
C SER A 118 -34.06 38.71 -52.56
N TYR A 119 -33.61 39.53 -51.61
CA TYR A 119 -34.30 39.77 -50.35
C TYR A 119 -34.10 41.19 -49.79
N LEU A 120 -35.11 41.70 -49.09
CA LEU A 120 -35.09 43.02 -48.46
C LEU A 120 -34.56 42.94 -47.02
N SER A 121 -33.50 43.68 -46.69
CA SER A 121 -32.94 43.71 -45.32
C SER A 121 -32.29 45.05 -44.98
N ALA A 122 -32.22 45.37 -43.69
CA ALA A 122 -31.56 46.59 -43.20
C ALA A 122 -30.04 46.42 -43.17
N ILE A 123 -29.29 47.50 -43.47
CA ILE A 123 -27.81 47.49 -43.41
C ILE A 123 -27.33 47.00 -42.04
N ARG A 124 -27.87 47.55 -40.95
CA ARG A 124 -27.52 47.12 -39.57
C ARG A 124 -27.72 45.62 -39.30
N SER A 125 -28.69 44.99 -39.96
CA SER A 125 -28.97 43.55 -39.80
C SER A 125 -27.94 42.72 -40.55
N ARG A 126 -27.55 43.18 -41.74
CA ARG A 126 -26.50 42.54 -42.56
C ARG A 126 -25.15 42.64 -41.87
N THR A 127 -24.76 43.82 -41.40
CA THR A 127 -23.49 44.03 -40.69
C THR A 127 -23.43 43.33 -39.33
N ALA A 128 -24.59 42.94 -38.77
CA ALA A 128 -24.69 42.10 -37.57
C ALA A 128 -24.64 40.59 -37.88
N GLY A 129 -24.28 40.19 -39.11
CA GLY A 129 -24.10 38.80 -39.51
C GLY A 129 -25.37 38.06 -39.95
N ARG A 130 -26.51 38.76 -40.16
CA ARG A 130 -27.72 38.12 -40.70
C ARG A 130 -27.70 38.15 -42.23
N GLY A 131 -27.45 37.01 -42.86
CA GLY A 131 -27.45 36.84 -44.32
C GLY A 131 -28.82 36.50 -44.92
N CYS A 132 -28.79 35.79 -46.06
CA CYS A 132 -29.99 35.44 -46.84
C CYS A 132 -30.99 34.57 -46.06
N PRO A 133 -32.27 34.97 -45.94
CA PRO A 133 -33.31 34.22 -45.25
C PRO A 133 -33.70 32.91 -45.94
N PHE A 134 -33.55 32.80 -47.26
CA PHE A 134 -33.78 31.56 -48.01
C PHE A 134 -32.67 30.52 -47.72
N CYS A 135 -31.40 30.93 -47.82
CA CYS A 135 -30.26 30.08 -47.50
C CYS A 135 -30.26 29.65 -46.03
N ALA A 136 -30.74 30.52 -45.13
CA ALA A 136 -30.88 30.22 -43.70
C ALA A 136 -32.12 29.35 -43.36
N GLY A 137 -32.88 28.87 -44.35
CA GLY A 137 -34.06 28.04 -44.15
C GLY A 137 -35.21 28.73 -43.43
N LYS A 138 -35.26 30.07 -43.46
CA LYS A 138 -36.32 30.88 -42.84
C LYS A 138 -37.45 31.24 -43.81
N MET A 139 -37.18 31.22 -45.10
CA MET A 139 -38.17 31.33 -46.17
C MET A 139 -38.03 30.13 -47.09
N VAL A 140 -39.17 29.65 -47.62
CA VAL A 140 -39.21 28.48 -48.50
C VAL A 140 -38.68 28.83 -49.90
N CYS A 141 -37.85 27.95 -50.44
CA CYS A 141 -37.44 27.90 -51.83
C CYS A 141 -37.44 26.42 -52.28
N ALA A 142 -37.26 26.17 -53.59
CA ALA A 142 -37.32 24.82 -54.13
C ALA A 142 -36.31 23.88 -53.43
N GLU A 143 -35.12 24.40 -53.14
CA GLU A 143 -33.99 23.64 -52.59
C GLU A 143 -34.18 23.30 -51.11
N ASN A 144 -34.94 24.09 -50.33
CA ASN A 144 -35.05 23.94 -48.88
C ASN A 144 -36.43 23.47 -48.37
N SER A 145 -37.36 23.18 -49.30
CA SER A 145 -38.69 22.69 -48.98
C SER A 145 -38.66 21.30 -48.32
N LEU A 146 -39.65 21.01 -47.47
CA LEU A 146 -39.78 19.71 -46.80
C LEU A 146 -39.90 18.56 -47.80
N GLU A 147 -40.64 18.80 -48.89
CA GLU A 147 -40.83 17.84 -49.99
C GLU A 147 -39.51 17.42 -50.63
N ASN A 148 -38.63 18.39 -50.91
CA ASN A 148 -37.37 18.12 -51.59
C ASN A 148 -36.31 17.53 -50.64
N LEU A 149 -36.19 18.04 -49.42
CA LEU A 149 -35.13 17.61 -48.50
C LEU A 149 -35.47 16.36 -47.68
N PHE A 150 -36.75 16.05 -47.48
CA PHE A 150 -37.21 14.92 -46.66
C PHE A 150 -38.39 14.17 -47.33
N PRO A 151 -38.19 13.56 -48.51
CA PRO A 151 -39.26 12.91 -49.27
C PRO A 151 -39.95 11.79 -48.49
N GLU A 152 -39.20 10.99 -47.72
CA GLU A 152 -39.76 9.91 -46.90
C GLU A 152 -40.65 10.43 -45.76
N VAL A 153 -40.31 11.58 -45.16
CA VAL A 153 -41.16 12.22 -44.15
C VAL A 153 -42.41 12.79 -44.81
N SER A 154 -42.29 13.37 -46.00
CA SER A 154 -43.44 13.89 -46.76
C SER A 154 -44.43 12.79 -47.16
N LYS A 155 -44.00 11.54 -47.37
CA LYS A 155 -44.92 10.41 -47.61
C LYS A 155 -45.86 10.13 -46.42
N GLU A 156 -45.43 10.44 -45.20
CA GLU A 156 -46.26 10.32 -44.00
C GLU A 156 -47.22 11.51 -43.80
N TRP A 157 -47.28 12.47 -44.72
CA TRP A 157 -48.21 13.58 -44.64
C TRP A 157 -49.65 13.07 -44.75
N HIS A 158 -50.50 13.43 -43.80
CA HIS A 158 -51.86 12.91 -43.81
C HIS A 158 -52.64 13.42 -45.04
N PRO A 159 -53.31 12.55 -45.83
CA PRO A 159 -53.87 12.91 -47.13
C PRO A 159 -55.04 13.92 -47.07
N LYS A 160 -55.87 13.88 -46.02
CA LYS A 160 -57.08 14.73 -45.90
C LYS A 160 -57.03 15.79 -44.79
N LEU A 161 -56.49 15.47 -43.62
CA LEU A 161 -56.58 16.32 -42.41
C LEU A 161 -55.75 17.62 -42.45
N ASN A 162 -54.86 17.81 -43.43
CA ASN A 162 -54.04 19.02 -43.56
C ASN A 162 -54.63 20.08 -44.52
N GLY A 163 -55.81 19.83 -45.10
CA GLY A 163 -56.49 20.78 -45.99
C GLY A 163 -55.65 21.17 -47.21
N LYS A 164 -55.46 22.48 -47.44
CA LYS A 164 -54.67 23.02 -48.57
C LYS A 164 -53.15 23.05 -48.31
N LYS A 165 -52.69 22.66 -47.12
CA LYS A 165 -51.25 22.64 -46.79
C LYS A 165 -50.58 21.50 -47.57
N ARG A 166 -49.44 21.79 -48.20
CA ARG A 166 -48.60 20.83 -48.93
C ARG A 166 -47.19 20.86 -48.34
N PRO A 167 -46.45 19.72 -48.33
CA PRO A 167 -45.07 19.70 -47.87
C PRO A 167 -44.16 20.74 -48.55
N SER A 168 -44.36 21.01 -49.84
CA SER A 168 -43.64 22.05 -50.62
C SER A 168 -43.76 23.46 -50.03
N ASN A 169 -44.83 23.77 -49.28
CA ASN A 169 -45.07 25.09 -48.74
C ASN A 169 -44.24 25.39 -47.48
N PHE A 170 -43.54 24.40 -46.92
CA PHE A 170 -42.86 24.52 -45.63
C PHE A 170 -41.39 24.14 -45.74
N THR A 171 -40.53 24.87 -45.04
CA THR A 171 -39.15 24.46 -44.80
C THR A 171 -39.11 23.33 -43.77
N TYR A 172 -38.09 22.47 -43.82
CA TYR A 172 -37.92 21.39 -42.83
C TYR A 172 -37.86 21.87 -41.36
N GLY A 173 -37.40 23.09 -41.10
CA GLY A 173 -37.33 23.69 -39.75
C GLY A 173 -38.64 24.29 -39.22
N CYS A 174 -39.76 24.16 -39.94
CA CYS A 174 -41.02 24.81 -39.60
C CYS A 174 -41.62 24.26 -38.29
N LYS A 175 -42.13 25.14 -37.42
CA LYS A 175 -42.78 24.76 -36.14
C LYS A 175 -44.28 24.44 -36.29
N GLU A 176 -44.81 24.49 -37.50
CA GLU A 176 -46.22 24.25 -37.77
C GLU A 176 -46.61 22.80 -37.44
N LYS A 177 -47.70 22.63 -36.68
CA LYS A 177 -48.25 21.30 -36.35
C LYS A 177 -49.18 20.82 -37.45
N VAL A 178 -48.86 19.65 -38.00
CA VAL A 178 -49.63 19.01 -39.08
C VAL A 178 -49.97 17.58 -38.69
N TRP A 179 -50.96 17.02 -39.37
CA TRP A 179 -51.37 15.63 -39.21
C TRP A 179 -50.47 14.71 -40.03
N TRP A 180 -50.06 13.61 -39.41
CA TRP A 180 -49.22 12.57 -39.98
C TRP A 180 -49.97 11.24 -39.94
N PHE A 181 -49.63 10.37 -40.89
CA PHE A 181 -50.16 9.03 -41.04
C PHE A 181 -48.98 8.07 -41.23
N CYS A 182 -48.74 7.17 -40.27
CA CYS A 182 -47.67 6.19 -40.42
C CYS A 182 -48.15 4.91 -41.11
N GLU A 183 -47.22 4.10 -41.61
CA GLU A 183 -47.48 2.83 -42.31
C GLU A 183 -48.34 1.84 -41.50
N LYS A 184 -48.23 1.86 -40.16
CA LYS A 184 -49.06 1.04 -39.27
C LYS A 184 -50.48 1.58 -39.04
N GLY A 185 -50.91 2.57 -39.81
CA GLY A 185 -52.26 3.13 -39.78
C GLY A 185 -52.53 4.16 -38.67
N HIS A 186 -51.51 4.59 -37.92
CA HIS A 186 -51.72 5.55 -36.83
C HIS A 186 -51.78 6.99 -37.35
N VAL A 187 -52.81 7.72 -36.92
CA VAL A 187 -52.98 9.16 -37.17
C VAL A 187 -52.52 9.97 -35.96
N TYR A 188 -51.64 10.94 -36.16
CA TYR A 188 -51.12 11.78 -35.07
C TYR A 188 -50.72 13.18 -35.53
N GLN A 189 -50.76 14.15 -34.61
CA GLN A 189 -50.39 15.54 -34.90
C GLN A 189 -49.07 15.89 -34.21
N THR A 190 -48.10 16.43 -34.96
CA THR A 190 -46.85 16.98 -34.41
C THR A 190 -46.25 18.03 -35.35
N ALA A 191 -45.29 18.82 -34.87
CA ALA A 191 -44.63 19.85 -35.66
C ALA A 191 -43.71 19.27 -36.74
N ILE A 192 -43.62 19.93 -37.90
CA ILE A 192 -42.74 19.53 -39.01
C ILE A 192 -41.29 19.39 -38.54
N CYS A 193 -40.79 20.37 -37.79
CA CYS A 193 -39.42 20.36 -37.29
C CYS A 193 -39.13 19.20 -36.32
N GLU A 194 -40.12 18.59 -35.67
CA GLU A 194 -39.95 17.40 -34.81
C GLU A 194 -39.72 16.12 -35.63
N ARG A 195 -40.20 16.12 -36.87
CA ARG A 195 -40.07 15.02 -37.84
C ARG A 195 -38.80 15.10 -38.69
N THR A 196 -38.07 16.20 -38.64
CA THR A 196 -36.88 16.46 -39.48
C THR A 196 -35.63 16.82 -38.66
N ARG A 197 -35.66 16.64 -37.33
CA ARG A 197 -34.52 16.95 -36.45
C ARG A 197 -33.30 16.11 -36.80
N LYS A 198 -32.14 16.76 -36.81
CA LYS A 198 -30.83 16.10 -37.02
C LYS A 198 -30.47 15.07 -35.93
N SER A 199 -31.05 15.18 -34.73
CA SER A 199 -30.87 14.21 -33.63
C SER A 199 -31.69 12.92 -33.80
N GLY A 200 -32.40 12.77 -34.92
CA GLY A 200 -33.31 11.67 -35.20
C GLY A 200 -34.76 12.16 -35.27
N PRO A 201 -35.54 11.76 -36.31
CA PRO A 201 -36.93 12.16 -36.45
C PRO A 201 -37.79 11.53 -35.35
N THR A 202 -38.70 12.30 -34.76
CA THR A 202 -39.68 11.73 -33.82
C THR A 202 -40.61 10.80 -34.60
N SER A 203 -40.48 9.50 -34.37
CA SER A 203 -41.34 8.47 -34.98
C SER A 203 -42.76 8.54 -34.42
N CYS A 204 -43.69 7.83 -35.06
CA CYS A 204 -45.07 7.71 -34.60
C CYS A 204 -45.14 7.37 -33.09
N PRO A 205 -45.89 8.16 -32.27
CA PRO A 205 -45.91 8.02 -30.82
C PRO A 205 -46.57 6.71 -30.35
N TYR A 206 -47.44 6.13 -31.17
CA TYR A 206 -48.05 4.82 -30.89
C TYR A 206 -47.05 3.68 -31.12
N CYS A 207 -46.36 3.68 -32.26
CA CYS A 207 -45.31 2.71 -32.56
C CYS A 207 -44.13 2.77 -31.57
N ALA A 208 -43.81 3.97 -31.10
CA ALA A 208 -42.79 4.18 -30.08
C ALA A 208 -43.23 3.84 -28.65
N GLY A 209 -44.48 3.40 -28.44
CA GLY A 209 -45.02 3.06 -27.11
C GLY A 209 -45.21 4.26 -26.18
N LYS A 210 -45.21 5.49 -26.72
CA LYS A 210 -45.46 6.75 -25.99
C LYS A 210 -46.95 7.04 -25.84
N LYS A 211 -47.78 6.56 -26.76
CA LYS A 211 -49.25 6.55 -26.67
C LYS A 211 -49.75 5.11 -26.74
N VAL A 212 -50.83 4.81 -26.02
CA VAL A 212 -51.47 3.50 -26.03
C VAL A 212 -52.20 3.24 -27.34
N SER A 213 -52.08 2.02 -27.84
CA SER A 213 -52.83 1.44 -28.96
C SER A 213 -53.27 0.02 -28.58
N LYS A 214 -54.15 -0.59 -29.39
CA LYS A 214 -54.67 -1.94 -29.11
C LYS A 214 -53.54 -2.98 -29.05
N GLU A 215 -52.47 -2.77 -29.81
CA GLU A 215 -51.36 -3.71 -30.00
C GLU A 215 -50.23 -3.51 -28.97
N ASN A 216 -50.14 -2.33 -28.32
CA ASN A 216 -49.02 -1.98 -27.44
C ASN A 216 -49.39 -1.84 -25.95
N SER A 217 -50.65 -2.11 -25.61
CA SER A 217 -51.16 -2.04 -24.25
C SER A 217 -50.51 -3.10 -23.33
N LEU A 218 -50.54 -2.87 -22.03
CA LEU A 218 -50.04 -3.81 -21.02
C LEU A 218 -50.75 -5.16 -21.13
N LEU A 219 -52.07 -5.16 -21.33
CA LEU A 219 -52.86 -6.38 -21.48
C LEU A 219 -52.44 -7.19 -22.73
N ALA A 220 -52.26 -6.50 -23.87
CA ALA A 220 -51.89 -7.15 -25.12
C ALA A 220 -50.48 -7.76 -25.09
N LEU A 221 -49.51 -7.06 -24.47
CA LEU A 221 -48.11 -7.50 -24.46
C LEU A 221 -47.72 -8.38 -23.27
N PHE A 222 -48.39 -8.23 -22.12
CA PHE A 222 -48.05 -8.96 -20.88
C PHE A 222 -49.31 -9.46 -20.15
N PRO A 223 -50.06 -10.42 -20.73
CA PRO A 223 -51.31 -10.91 -20.15
C PRO A 223 -51.12 -11.50 -18.75
N GLU A 224 -50.04 -12.24 -18.50
CA GLU A 224 -49.77 -12.83 -17.18
C GLU A 224 -49.48 -11.78 -16.09
N ILE A 225 -48.84 -10.66 -16.44
CA ILE A 225 -48.63 -9.55 -15.49
C ILE A 225 -49.95 -8.80 -15.27
N ALA A 226 -50.75 -8.63 -16.32
CA ALA A 226 -52.06 -8.00 -16.22
C ALA A 226 -53.04 -8.80 -15.33
N LYS A 227 -52.91 -10.13 -15.24
CA LYS A 227 -53.68 -10.96 -14.28
C LYS A 227 -53.39 -10.62 -12.82
N GLU A 228 -52.19 -10.11 -12.51
CA GLU A 228 -51.85 -9.65 -11.16
C GLU A 228 -52.36 -8.23 -10.86
N TRP A 229 -53.06 -7.58 -11.79
CA TRP A 229 -53.67 -6.27 -11.53
C TRP A 229 -54.70 -6.40 -10.40
N HIS A 230 -54.59 -5.55 -9.39
CA HIS A 230 -55.51 -5.64 -8.26
C HIS A 230 -56.94 -5.31 -8.71
N PRO A 231 -57.95 -6.14 -8.37
CA PRO A 231 -59.32 -5.97 -8.85
C PRO A 231 -59.94 -4.62 -8.44
N ASP A 232 -59.85 -4.24 -7.16
CA ASP A 232 -60.63 -3.09 -6.67
C ASP A 232 -59.81 -1.82 -6.33
N LYS A 233 -58.50 -1.95 -6.09
CA LYS A 233 -57.68 -0.83 -5.56
C LYS A 233 -57.18 0.16 -6.60
N ASN A 234 -57.45 -0.08 -7.88
CA ASN A 234 -56.96 0.76 -8.98
C ASN A 234 -57.95 1.84 -9.43
N GLN A 235 -59.04 2.07 -8.68
CA GLN A 235 -59.99 3.19 -8.92
C GLN A 235 -60.52 3.22 -10.36
N GLY A 236 -60.92 2.07 -10.90
CA GLY A 236 -61.47 1.94 -12.26
C GLY A 236 -60.44 1.93 -13.39
N LYS A 237 -59.13 2.09 -13.11
CA LYS A 237 -58.07 1.99 -14.12
C LYS A 237 -57.88 0.54 -14.58
N ILE A 238 -57.87 0.32 -15.89
CA ILE A 238 -57.72 -1.01 -16.49
C ILE A 238 -56.39 -1.16 -17.24
N PRO A 239 -55.79 -2.37 -17.27
CA PRO A 239 -54.50 -2.61 -17.94
C PRO A 239 -54.43 -2.22 -19.42
N ASN A 240 -55.54 -2.26 -20.16
CA ASN A 240 -55.52 -1.97 -21.61
C ASN A 240 -55.19 -0.50 -21.93
N GLU A 241 -55.43 0.42 -21.00
CA GLU A 241 -55.25 1.86 -21.22
C GLU A 241 -53.81 2.35 -21.07
N TYR A 242 -52.89 1.45 -20.69
CA TYR A 242 -51.51 1.82 -20.36
C TYR A 242 -50.52 1.02 -21.19
N THR A 243 -49.44 1.66 -21.64
CA THR A 243 -48.35 0.96 -22.32
C THR A 243 -47.46 0.24 -21.31
N LYS A 244 -46.71 -0.77 -21.79
CA LYS A 244 -45.79 -1.56 -20.95
C LYS A 244 -44.75 -0.74 -20.17
N GLY A 245 -44.42 0.46 -20.64
CA GLY A 245 -43.41 1.36 -20.06
C GLY A 245 -43.99 2.45 -19.16
N SER A 246 -45.31 2.42 -18.89
CA SER A 246 -45.98 3.46 -18.11
C SER A 246 -45.38 3.62 -16.70
N GLY A 247 -45.18 4.88 -16.30
CA GLY A 247 -44.74 5.24 -14.95
C GLY A 247 -45.85 5.20 -13.90
N LEU A 248 -47.10 4.91 -14.29
CA LEU A 248 -48.23 4.81 -13.37
C LEU A 248 -47.96 3.75 -12.29
N LYS A 249 -48.04 4.13 -11.01
CA LYS A 249 -48.03 3.21 -9.87
C LYS A 249 -49.42 2.60 -9.66
N ALA A 250 -49.57 1.34 -10.05
CA ALA A 250 -50.78 0.55 -9.84
C ALA A 250 -50.63 -0.35 -8.61
N TRP A 251 -51.77 -0.78 -8.07
CA TRP A 251 -51.86 -1.87 -7.10
C TRP A 251 -51.86 -3.22 -7.80
N TRP A 252 -51.12 -4.16 -7.24
CA TRP A 252 -50.96 -5.53 -7.74
C TRP A 252 -51.25 -6.52 -6.62
N LYS A 253 -51.76 -7.69 -6.98
CA LYS A 253 -51.96 -8.83 -6.09
C LYS A 253 -51.26 -10.04 -6.70
N CYS A 254 -50.20 -10.52 -6.05
CA CYS A 254 -49.47 -11.69 -6.55
C CYS A 254 -50.23 -13.00 -6.27
N PRO A 255 -49.85 -14.14 -6.89
CA PRO A 255 -50.50 -15.43 -6.66
C PRO A 255 -50.51 -15.90 -5.19
N LYS A 256 -49.52 -15.48 -4.38
CA LYS A 256 -49.49 -15.73 -2.93
C LYS A 256 -50.40 -14.79 -2.11
N GLY A 257 -51.24 -14.00 -2.76
CA GLY A 257 -52.19 -13.09 -2.12
C GLY A 257 -51.61 -11.76 -1.64
N HIS A 258 -50.29 -11.54 -1.70
CA HIS A 258 -49.70 -10.28 -1.28
C HIS A 258 -50.09 -9.11 -2.18
N GLU A 259 -50.50 -8.01 -1.55
CA GLU A 259 -50.91 -6.77 -2.22
C GLU A 259 -49.81 -5.70 -2.12
N TYR A 260 -49.47 -5.06 -3.23
CA TYR A 260 -48.35 -4.10 -3.28
C TYR A 260 -48.53 -3.06 -4.39
N LYS A 261 -47.93 -1.87 -4.21
CA LYS A 261 -47.86 -0.82 -5.24
C LYS A 261 -46.56 -0.91 -6.02
N ALA A 262 -46.63 -0.89 -7.34
CA ALA A 262 -45.47 -0.79 -8.22
C ALA A 262 -45.84 -0.10 -9.53
N SER A 263 -44.87 0.53 -10.20
CA SER A 263 -45.12 1.08 -11.54
C SER A 263 -45.25 -0.03 -12.58
N ILE A 264 -46.12 0.16 -13.58
CA ILE A 264 -46.30 -0.77 -14.71
C ILE A 264 -44.95 -1.10 -15.36
N GLY A 265 -44.16 -0.08 -15.70
CA GLY A 265 -42.84 -0.25 -16.30
C GLY A 265 -41.81 -0.99 -15.42
N ALA A 266 -42.01 -1.09 -14.11
CA ALA A 266 -41.13 -1.89 -13.24
C ALA A 266 -41.55 -3.36 -13.24
N ARG A 267 -42.86 -3.62 -13.22
CA ARG A 267 -43.43 -4.97 -13.31
C ARG A 267 -43.02 -5.67 -14.59
N THR A 268 -43.15 -4.99 -15.73
CA THR A 268 -42.81 -5.54 -17.05
C THR A 268 -41.30 -5.75 -17.25
N ARG A 269 -40.45 -5.12 -16.43
CA ARG A 269 -38.99 -5.35 -16.38
C ARG A 269 -38.56 -6.47 -15.41
N GLY A 270 -39.51 -7.18 -14.79
CA GLY A 270 -39.24 -8.31 -13.90
C GLY A 270 -39.24 -7.99 -12.41
N SER A 271 -39.64 -6.78 -11.99
CA SER A 271 -39.85 -6.51 -10.56
C SER A 271 -41.14 -7.20 -10.09
N GLY A 272 -41.00 -8.21 -9.21
CA GLY A 272 -42.12 -8.97 -8.65
C GLY A 272 -42.61 -8.43 -7.30
N CYS A 273 -43.34 -9.27 -6.57
CA CYS A 273 -43.83 -8.94 -5.24
C CYS A 273 -42.68 -8.72 -4.23
N PRO A 274 -42.67 -7.60 -3.48
CA PRO A 274 -41.63 -7.32 -2.49
C PRO A 274 -41.63 -8.29 -1.31
N ASN A 275 -42.78 -8.87 -0.95
CA ASN A 275 -42.84 -9.89 0.11
C ASN A 275 -42.26 -11.22 -0.38
N CYS A 276 -42.66 -11.70 -1.56
CA CYS A 276 -42.15 -12.95 -2.13
C CYS A 276 -40.64 -12.91 -2.40
N SER A 277 -40.11 -11.75 -2.81
CA SER A 277 -38.67 -11.55 -3.05
C SER A 277 -37.86 -11.35 -1.76
N GLY A 278 -38.52 -11.19 -0.60
CA GLY A 278 -37.85 -10.90 0.67
C GLY A 278 -37.37 -9.44 0.81
N ALA A 279 -37.82 -8.53 -0.05
CA ALA A 279 -37.57 -7.10 0.05
C ALA A 279 -38.42 -6.41 1.14
N LYS A 280 -39.57 -6.99 1.48
CA LYS A 280 -40.44 -6.57 2.59
C LYS A 280 -40.78 -7.77 3.47
N VAL A 281 -40.78 -7.56 4.79
CA VAL A 281 -41.10 -8.60 5.77
C VAL A 281 -42.58 -8.96 5.76
N CYS A 282 -42.88 -10.25 5.90
CA CYS A 282 -44.21 -10.82 6.10
C CYS A 282 -44.12 -12.05 7.04
N LYS A 283 -45.28 -12.64 7.35
CA LYS A 283 -45.37 -13.77 8.29
C LYS A 283 -44.52 -14.96 7.87
N ASP A 284 -44.33 -15.19 6.58
CA ASP A 284 -43.68 -16.42 6.09
C ASP A 284 -42.22 -16.22 5.66
N ASN A 285 -41.64 -15.02 5.80
CA ASN A 285 -40.31 -14.71 5.26
C ASN A 285 -39.34 -14.02 6.23
N ASN A 286 -39.71 -13.95 7.51
CA ASN A 286 -38.91 -13.30 8.54
C ASN A 286 -37.85 -14.23 9.14
N ILE A 287 -36.89 -13.67 9.89
CA ILE A 287 -35.77 -14.45 10.46
C ILE A 287 -36.25 -15.49 11.48
N GLN A 288 -37.22 -15.16 12.32
CA GLN A 288 -37.71 -16.06 13.37
C GLN A 288 -38.25 -17.36 12.76
N GLU A 289 -39.05 -17.24 11.70
CA GLU A 289 -39.68 -18.37 11.02
C GLU A 289 -38.70 -19.14 10.13
N LEU A 290 -37.85 -18.44 9.38
CA LEU A 290 -36.95 -19.10 8.42
C LEU A 290 -35.67 -19.65 9.06
N PHE A 291 -35.23 -19.10 10.21
CA PHE A 291 -33.96 -19.44 10.85
C PHE A 291 -34.09 -19.46 12.39
N PRO A 292 -34.87 -20.39 12.98
CA PRO A 292 -35.11 -20.43 14.43
C PRO A 292 -33.82 -20.59 15.26
N GLU A 293 -32.88 -21.42 14.79
CA GLU A 293 -31.56 -21.59 15.44
C GLU A 293 -30.70 -20.32 15.40
N LEU A 294 -30.85 -19.49 14.36
CA LEU A 294 -30.15 -18.21 14.31
C LEU A 294 -30.84 -17.18 15.19
N ALA A 295 -32.17 -17.18 15.22
CA ALA A 295 -32.97 -16.30 16.06
C ALA A 295 -32.69 -16.53 17.56
N SER A 296 -32.36 -17.75 17.97
CA SER A 296 -31.94 -18.05 19.36
C SER A 296 -30.61 -17.39 19.75
N GLU A 297 -29.76 -17.05 18.77
CA GLU A 297 -28.54 -16.25 19.00
C GLU A 297 -28.81 -14.73 19.06
N TRP A 298 -30.06 -14.27 18.93
CA TRP A 298 -30.39 -12.85 19.04
C TRP A 298 -30.11 -12.36 20.46
N HIS A 299 -29.36 -11.28 20.61
CA HIS A 299 -28.98 -10.81 21.93
C HIS A 299 -30.22 -10.34 22.74
N PRO A 300 -30.44 -10.82 23.98
CA PRO A 300 -31.67 -10.58 24.73
C PRO A 300 -31.87 -9.12 25.18
N ILE A 301 -30.78 -8.41 25.51
CA ILE A 301 -30.85 -7.03 26.05
C ILE A 301 -30.39 -5.97 25.01
N LYS A 302 -29.25 -6.19 24.33
CA LYS A 302 -28.58 -5.16 23.52
C LYS A 302 -29.31 -4.72 22.24
N ASN A 303 -30.34 -5.45 21.82
CA ASN A 303 -31.18 -5.04 20.69
C ASN A 303 -32.43 -4.24 21.11
N GLY A 304 -32.66 -4.03 22.42
CA GLY A 304 -33.85 -3.35 22.92
C GLY A 304 -35.13 -4.06 22.46
N GLU A 305 -36.10 -3.31 21.95
CA GLU A 305 -37.40 -3.82 21.47
C GLU A 305 -37.34 -4.45 20.07
N VAL A 306 -36.17 -4.45 19.42
CA VAL A 306 -36.02 -4.94 18.05
C VAL A 306 -35.94 -6.48 18.04
N LYS A 307 -36.87 -7.12 17.32
CA LYS A 307 -37.02 -8.59 17.26
C LYS A 307 -36.60 -9.19 15.90
N PRO A 308 -36.18 -10.47 15.85
CA PRO A 308 -35.87 -11.18 14.61
C PRO A 308 -37.01 -11.19 13.59
N GLU A 309 -38.26 -11.26 14.05
CA GLU A 309 -39.48 -11.29 13.22
C GLU A 309 -39.69 -10.03 12.35
N PHE A 310 -38.99 -8.92 12.64
CA PHE A 310 -39.09 -7.68 11.88
C PHE A 310 -38.20 -7.64 10.63
N PHE A 311 -37.35 -8.63 10.43
CA PHE A 311 -36.36 -8.63 9.35
C PHE A 311 -36.52 -9.81 8.41
N THR A 312 -36.18 -9.58 7.14
CA THR A 312 -36.03 -10.65 6.15
C THR A 312 -34.59 -11.16 6.12
N ARG A 313 -34.39 -12.34 5.53
CA ARG A 313 -33.07 -13.00 5.45
C ARG A 313 -31.94 -12.18 4.84
N GLY A 314 -32.25 -11.18 4.01
CA GLY A 314 -31.28 -10.33 3.31
C GLY A 314 -31.07 -8.96 3.96
N SER A 315 -31.61 -8.73 5.16
CA SER A 315 -31.55 -7.43 5.83
C SER A 315 -30.10 -6.99 6.09
N ASN A 316 -29.81 -5.73 5.75
CA ASN A 316 -28.53 -5.08 6.08
C ASN A 316 -28.48 -4.53 7.52
N PHE A 317 -29.53 -4.76 8.32
CA PHE A 317 -29.56 -4.34 9.72
C PHE A 317 -28.46 -5.04 10.52
N LYS A 318 -27.73 -4.26 11.33
CA LYS A 318 -26.62 -4.74 12.16
C LYS A 318 -27.12 -5.00 13.57
N ALA A 319 -27.52 -6.24 13.84
CA ALA A 319 -28.00 -6.67 15.16
C ALA A 319 -26.85 -7.08 16.08
N TRP A 320 -27.10 -7.02 17.38
CA TRP A 320 -26.29 -7.70 18.39
C TRP A 320 -26.70 -9.18 18.48
N TRP A 321 -25.70 -10.04 18.57
CA TRP A 321 -25.85 -11.49 18.67
C TRP A 321 -25.07 -11.98 19.88
N ILE A 322 -25.56 -13.04 20.51
CA ILE A 322 -24.87 -13.81 21.53
C ILE A 322 -24.80 -15.25 21.04
N CYS A 323 -23.59 -15.75 20.75
CA CYS A 323 -23.48 -17.15 20.33
C CYS A 323 -23.70 -18.09 21.53
N PRO A 324 -23.87 -19.41 21.33
CA PRO A 324 -24.07 -20.39 22.42
C PRO A 324 -22.96 -20.47 23.49
N ARG A 325 -21.91 -19.68 23.35
CA ARG A 325 -20.77 -19.58 24.28
C ARG A 325 -20.65 -18.22 24.95
N GLY A 326 -21.67 -17.40 24.82
CA GLY A 326 -21.71 -16.07 25.44
C GLY A 326 -20.88 -15.00 24.73
N HIS A 327 -20.28 -15.28 23.56
CA HIS A 327 -19.64 -14.21 22.80
C HIS A 327 -20.69 -13.24 22.26
N GLU A 328 -20.60 -11.99 22.68
CA GLU A 328 -21.48 -10.92 22.20
C GLU A 328 -20.84 -10.13 21.07
N TYR A 329 -21.51 -10.02 19.92
CA TYR A 329 -20.97 -9.36 18.74
C TYR A 329 -22.04 -8.73 17.88
N GLN A 330 -21.68 -7.67 17.16
CA GLN A 330 -22.54 -7.12 16.13
C GLN A 330 -22.23 -7.73 14.77
N SER A 331 -23.26 -8.09 14.01
CA SER A 331 -23.16 -8.55 12.62
C SER A 331 -24.42 -8.19 11.84
N ILE A 332 -24.27 -8.04 10.53
CA ILE A 332 -25.39 -7.85 9.61
C ILE A 332 -26.23 -9.14 9.55
N ILE A 333 -27.56 -9.01 9.60
CA ILE A 333 -28.49 -10.16 9.54
C ILE A 333 -28.25 -10.99 8.27
N GLY A 334 -28.15 -10.34 7.11
CA GLY A 334 -27.86 -11.01 5.83
C GLY A 334 -26.53 -11.76 5.77
N ASP A 335 -25.57 -11.44 6.64
CA ASP A 335 -24.32 -12.20 6.76
C ASP A 335 -24.53 -13.46 7.59
N ARG A 336 -25.27 -13.31 8.70
CA ARG A 336 -25.60 -14.41 9.60
C ARG A 336 -26.43 -15.49 8.93
N THR A 337 -27.46 -15.10 8.16
CA THR A 337 -28.30 -16.05 7.41
C THR A 337 -27.54 -16.76 6.28
N ARG A 338 -26.42 -16.21 5.81
CA ARG A 338 -25.50 -16.88 4.87
C ARG A 338 -24.52 -17.85 5.55
N GLY A 339 -24.57 -17.98 6.87
CA GLY A 339 -23.73 -18.88 7.65
C GLY A 339 -22.45 -18.24 8.20
N ILE A 340 -22.32 -16.91 8.17
CA ILE A 340 -21.23 -16.23 8.87
C ILE A 340 -21.56 -16.24 10.37
N GLY A 341 -20.79 -17.01 11.15
CA GLY A 341 -20.99 -17.18 12.59
C GLY A 341 -20.31 -16.09 13.43
N CYS A 342 -20.14 -16.38 14.72
CA CYS A 342 -19.42 -15.51 15.64
C CYS A 342 -17.98 -15.28 15.21
N LYS A 343 -17.57 -14.01 15.08
CA LYS A 343 -16.21 -13.62 14.70
C LYS A 343 -15.14 -13.92 15.75
N TYR A 344 -15.56 -14.20 16.98
CA TYR A 344 -14.67 -14.49 18.12
C TYR A 344 -14.50 -15.99 18.34
N CYS A 345 -15.50 -16.75 17.91
CA CYS A 345 -15.38 -18.17 17.72
C CYS A 345 -14.42 -18.43 16.55
N THR A 346 -13.20 -18.85 16.86
CA THR A 346 -12.25 -19.24 15.81
C THR A 346 -12.66 -20.59 15.25
N ASN A 347 -13.18 -20.63 14.02
CA ASN A 347 -13.28 -21.87 13.25
C ASN A 347 -11.87 -22.30 12.85
N GLN A 348 -11.11 -22.84 13.80
CA GLN A 348 -9.77 -23.35 13.55
C GLN A 348 -9.82 -24.61 12.67
N THR A 349 -10.87 -25.41 12.85
CA THR A 349 -11.06 -26.68 12.17
C THR A 349 -12.47 -26.76 11.62
N SER A 350 -12.67 -27.20 10.39
CA SER A 350 -14.00 -27.34 9.78
C SER A 350 -14.69 -28.66 10.15
N LYS A 351 -16.03 -28.72 10.02
CA LYS A 351 -16.80 -29.97 10.25
C LYS A 351 -16.29 -31.14 9.36
N PRO A 352 -15.98 -30.93 8.06
CA PRO A 352 -15.30 -31.92 7.23
C PRO A 352 -13.95 -32.39 7.79
N GLU A 353 -13.08 -31.47 8.20
CA GLU A 353 -11.78 -31.81 8.81
C GLU A 353 -11.95 -32.63 10.08
N LEU A 354 -12.89 -32.24 10.97
CA LEU A 354 -13.20 -33.01 12.19
C LEU A 354 -13.66 -34.44 11.86
N ARG A 355 -14.46 -34.62 10.79
CA ARG A 355 -14.88 -35.95 10.38
C ARG A 355 -13.69 -36.78 9.90
N ILE A 356 -12.83 -36.21 9.07
CA ILE A 356 -11.63 -36.93 8.59
C ILE A 356 -10.72 -37.27 9.77
N LEU A 357 -10.41 -36.30 10.62
CA LEU A 357 -9.56 -36.45 11.80
C LEU A 357 -10.02 -37.62 12.69
N THR A 358 -11.27 -37.58 13.12
CA THR A 358 -11.81 -38.56 14.07
C THR A 358 -11.87 -39.98 13.49
N GLU A 359 -12.12 -40.14 12.19
CA GLU A 359 -12.08 -41.46 11.58
C GLU A 359 -10.65 -41.99 11.39
N LEU A 360 -9.67 -41.12 11.10
CA LEU A 360 -8.26 -41.51 11.02
C LEU A 360 -7.69 -41.96 12.37
N MET A 361 -8.15 -41.36 13.48
CA MET A 361 -7.80 -41.78 14.85
C MET A 361 -8.22 -43.23 15.19
N VAL A 362 -9.13 -43.83 14.41
CA VAL A 362 -9.50 -45.26 14.59
C VAL A 362 -8.42 -46.18 14.04
N VAL A 363 -7.71 -45.72 13.01
CA VAL A 363 -6.76 -46.54 12.24
C VAL A 363 -5.32 -46.29 12.69
N PHE A 364 -5.00 -45.04 13.03
CA PHE A 364 -3.64 -44.60 13.37
C PHE A 364 -3.58 -44.10 14.81
N ASP A 365 -2.49 -44.46 15.49
CA ASP A 365 -2.36 -44.23 16.93
C ASP A 365 -2.03 -42.74 17.22
N GLU A 366 -1.29 -42.07 16.33
CA GLU A 366 -0.96 -40.65 16.42
C GLU A 366 -1.48 -39.87 15.20
N VAL A 367 -2.50 -39.04 15.41
CA VAL A 367 -3.08 -38.14 14.39
C VAL A 367 -3.22 -36.74 14.99
N ILE A 368 -2.50 -35.78 14.42
CA ILE A 368 -2.40 -34.41 14.93
C ILE A 368 -3.25 -33.48 14.06
N ASN A 369 -3.99 -32.56 14.68
CA ASN A 369 -4.77 -31.54 13.99
C ASN A 369 -4.03 -30.19 13.98
N ARG A 370 -3.93 -29.56 12.81
CA ARG A 370 -3.32 -28.23 12.58
C ARG A 370 -1.84 -28.15 12.98
N GLU A 371 -1.07 -29.16 12.60
CA GLU A 371 0.37 -29.18 12.88
C GLU A 371 1.10 -28.14 12.02
N SER A 372 1.96 -27.32 12.63
CA SER A 372 2.72 -26.28 11.93
C SER A 372 4.18 -26.70 11.73
N ILE A 373 4.56 -26.96 10.48
CA ILE A 373 5.90 -27.42 10.11
C ILE A 373 6.59 -26.29 9.32
N ASP A 374 7.60 -25.66 9.93
CA ASP A 374 8.34 -24.50 9.39
C ASP A 374 7.44 -23.36 8.87
N GLY A 375 6.36 -23.08 9.62
CA GLY A 375 5.39 -22.04 9.28
C GLY A 375 4.34 -22.45 8.25
N SER A 376 4.34 -23.71 7.79
CA SER A 376 3.25 -24.30 7.00
C SER A 376 2.34 -25.16 7.89
N GLU A 377 1.13 -24.69 8.14
CA GLU A 377 0.10 -25.44 8.88
C GLU A 377 -0.51 -26.54 8.01
N ILE A 378 -0.66 -27.77 8.51
CA ILE A 378 -1.28 -28.92 7.85
C ILE A 378 -2.55 -29.29 8.64
N ASP A 379 -3.72 -29.38 7.98
CA ASP A 379 -5.00 -29.58 8.66
C ASP A 379 -5.03 -30.85 9.52
N ILE A 380 -4.55 -31.96 8.97
CA ILE A 380 -4.41 -33.25 9.66
C ILE A 380 -3.06 -33.86 9.29
N TYR A 381 -2.24 -34.21 10.28
CA TYR A 381 -0.92 -34.78 10.08
C TYR A 381 -0.81 -36.11 10.80
N ILE A 382 -0.23 -37.11 10.12
CA ILE A 382 0.08 -38.43 10.67
C ILE A 382 1.61 -38.54 10.74
N PRO A 383 2.25 -38.21 11.88
CA PRO A 383 3.70 -38.08 11.97
C PRO A 383 4.46 -39.34 11.59
N GLU A 384 4.00 -40.49 12.09
CA GLU A 384 4.65 -41.79 11.85
C GLU A 384 4.74 -42.15 10.35
N LEU A 385 3.81 -41.64 9.55
CA LEU A 385 3.72 -41.91 8.11
C LEU A 385 4.30 -40.77 7.26
N LYS A 386 4.59 -39.61 7.86
CA LYS A 386 4.87 -38.34 7.15
C LYS A 386 3.80 -38.05 6.08
N ILE A 387 2.53 -38.26 6.42
CA ILE A 387 1.39 -37.96 5.56
C ILE A 387 0.60 -36.79 6.14
N GLY A 388 0.34 -35.78 5.31
CA GLY A 388 -0.56 -34.68 5.63
C GLY A 388 -1.83 -34.75 4.79
N ILE A 389 -2.97 -34.39 5.37
CA ILE A 389 -4.26 -34.29 4.69
C ILE A 389 -4.75 -32.84 4.80
N GLU A 390 -5.15 -32.26 3.67
CA GLU A 390 -5.77 -30.93 3.59
C GLU A 390 -7.22 -31.07 3.14
N TYR A 391 -8.11 -30.28 3.74
CA TYR A 391 -9.48 -30.12 3.26
C TYR A 391 -9.67 -28.76 2.59
N ASP A 392 -9.80 -28.77 1.26
CA ASP A 392 -9.89 -27.54 0.47
C ASP A 392 -11.36 -27.18 0.19
N GLY A 393 -11.94 -26.32 1.04
CA GLY A 393 -13.28 -25.76 0.81
C GLY A 393 -13.33 -24.84 -0.41
N TYR A 394 -14.31 -25.03 -1.30
CA TYR A 394 -14.38 -24.33 -2.60
C TYR A 394 -14.32 -22.81 -2.44
N TYR A 395 -15.05 -22.26 -1.47
CA TYR A 395 -15.10 -20.81 -1.24
C TYR A 395 -13.71 -20.21 -0.95
N PHE A 396 -12.84 -20.93 -0.24
CA PHE A 396 -11.53 -20.45 0.20
C PHE A 396 -10.41 -20.71 -0.82
N HIS A 397 -10.58 -21.74 -1.66
CA HIS A 397 -9.58 -22.18 -2.66
C HIS A 397 -9.98 -21.89 -4.11
N LYS A 398 -11.08 -21.16 -4.37
CA LYS A 398 -11.48 -20.77 -5.73
C LYS A 398 -10.49 -19.80 -6.39
N GLY A 399 -10.19 -20.07 -7.65
CA GLY A 399 -9.42 -19.18 -8.55
C GLY A 399 -7.92 -19.47 -8.63
N GLN A 400 -7.31 -19.07 -9.74
CA GLN A 400 -5.92 -19.44 -10.10
C GLN A 400 -4.88 -19.09 -9.03
N LYS A 401 -5.01 -17.93 -8.40
CA LYS A 401 -4.07 -17.47 -7.35
C LYS A 401 -4.04 -18.43 -6.15
N LYS A 402 -5.18 -19.01 -5.80
CA LYS A 402 -5.28 -19.96 -4.68
C LYS A 402 -4.71 -21.32 -5.07
N THR A 403 -5.00 -21.80 -6.28
CA THR A 403 -4.39 -23.02 -6.84
C THR A 403 -2.86 -22.93 -6.89
N ASN A 404 -2.28 -21.78 -7.27
CA ASN A 404 -0.83 -21.59 -7.26
C ASN A 404 -0.25 -21.68 -5.83
N ARG A 405 -0.94 -21.11 -4.84
CA ARG A 405 -0.53 -21.21 -3.43
C ARG A 405 -0.63 -22.65 -2.91
N ASP A 406 -1.68 -23.38 -3.29
CA ASP A 406 -1.84 -24.79 -2.93
C ASP A 406 -0.65 -25.62 -3.48
N ASN A 407 -0.23 -25.35 -4.73
CA ASN A 407 0.95 -25.96 -5.34
C ASN A 407 2.26 -25.60 -4.63
N GLU A 408 2.45 -24.33 -4.27
CA GLU A 408 3.61 -23.87 -3.50
C GLU A 408 3.68 -24.58 -2.13
N LYS A 409 2.54 -24.73 -1.45
CA LYS A 409 2.44 -25.47 -0.18
C LYS A 409 2.77 -26.95 -0.37
N ASN A 410 2.23 -27.60 -1.41
CA ASN A 410 2.56 -29.00 -1.74
C ASN A 410 4.07 -29.19 -1.92
N LYS A 411 4.72 -28.28 -2.65
CA LYS A 411 6.17 -28.32 -2.87
C LYS A 411 6.93 -28.11 -1.56
N ALA A 412 6.60 -27.06 -0.80
CA ALA A 412 7.31 -26.73 0.44
C ALA A 412 7.22 -27.85 1.49
N VAL A 413 6.05 -28.45 1.65
CA VAL A 413 5.85 -29.59 2.56
C VAL A 413 6.51 -30.86 1.99
N GLY A 414 6.44 -31.07 0.67
CA GLY A 414 7.10 -32.18 -0.03
C GLY A 414 8.62 -32.19 0.09
N ASP A 415 9.27 -31.02 0.05
CA ASP A 415 10.73 -30.87 0.24
C ASP A 415 11.20 -31.37 1.63
N ARG A 416 10.27 -31.53 2.59
CA ARG A 416 10.52 -32.09 3.93
C ARG A 416 10.22 -33.59 4.04
N GLY A 417 9.90 -34.22 2.91
CA GLY A 417 9.56 -35.65 2.83
C GLY A 417 8.16 -35.97 3.35
N ILE A 418 7.24 -35.00 3.32
CA ILE A 418 5.85 -35.20 3.73
C ILE A 418 4.95 -35.26 2.48
N LYS A 419 4.18 -36.35 2.32
CA LYS A 419 3.21 -36.47 1.22
C LYS A 419 1.88 -35.82 1.62
N LEU A 420 1.47 -34.80 0.89
CA LEU A 420 0.19 -34.12 1.08
C LEU A 420 -0.90 -34.77 0.20
N ILE A 421 -2.05 -35.10 0.80
CA ILE A 421 -3.26 -35.59 0.13
C ILE A 421 -4.34 -34.54 0.29
N ARG A 422 -4.96 -34.06 -0.80
CA ARG A 422 -6.00 -33.03 -0.71
C ARG A 422 -7.41 -33.61 -0.94
N VAL A 423 -8.33 -33.25 -0.05
CA VAL A 423 -9.77 -33.50 -0.20
C VAL A 423 -10.44 -32.19 -0.63
N ARG A 424 -10.77 -32.06 -1.91
CA ARG A 424 -11.16 -30.81 -2.56
C ARG A 424 -12.67 -30.74 -2.81
N GLU A 425 -13.34 -29.69 -2.33
CA GLU A 425 -14.78 -29.48 -2.55
C GLU A 425 -15.06 -29.05 -4.01
N LYS A 426 -16.01 -29.70 -4.67
CA LYS A 426 -16.43 -29.34 -6.04
C LYS A 426 -16.92 -27.88 -6.09
N PRO A 427 -16.63 -27.12 -7.17
CA PRO A 427 -16.03 -27.55 -8.44
C PRO A 427 -14.49 -27.46 -8.52
N LEU A 428 -13.75 -27.57 -7.42
CA LEU A 428 -12.29 -27.61 -7.50
C LEU A 428 -11.81 -28.87 -8.23
N ASN A 429 -10.82 -28.70 -9.12
CA ASN A 429 -10.12 -29.79 -9.78
C ASN A 429 -9.05 -30.39 -8.87
N LYS A 430 -8.70 -31.66 -9.11
CA LYS A 430 -7.54 -32.33 -8.52
C LYS A 430 -6.25 -31.60 -8.92
N ILE A 431 -5.30 -31.52 -8.00
CA ILE A 431 -3.95 -30.99 -8.24
C ILE A 431 -2.98 -32.16 -8.45
N ASP A 432 -3.07 -33.17 -7.58
CA ASP A 432 -2.31 -34.42 -7.66
C ASP A 432 -3.26 -35.61 -7.94
N SER A 433 -2.71 -36.67 -8.52
CA SER A 433 -3.37 -37.97 -8.70
C SER A 433 -3.94 -38.55 -7.39
N SER A 434 -3.33 -38.25 -6.24
CA SER A 434 -3.78 -38.69 -4.91
C SER A 434 -4.94 -37.86 -4.34
N ASP A 435 -5.39 -36.81 -5.02
CA ASP A 435 -6.46 -35.95 -4.49
C ASP A 435 -7.86 -36.55 -4.70
N ILE A 436 -8.80 -36.19 -3.82
CA ILE A 436 -10.20 -36.64 -3.84
C ILE A 436 -11.12 -35.43 -4.02
N CYS A 437 -12.11 -35.51 -4.91
CA CYS A 437 -13.10 -34.43 -5.11
C CYS A 437 -14.45 -34.79 -4.45
N VAL A 438 -14.97 -33.92 -3.57
CA VAL A 438 -16.18 -34.18 -2.76
C VAL A 438 -17.29 -33.16 -3.01
N GLY A 439 -18.54 -33.53 -2.67
CA GLY A 439 -19.68 -32.61 -2.66
C GLY A 439 -19.60 -31.59 -1.51
N LYS A 440 -20.45 -30.56 -1.56
CA LYS A 440 -20.42 -29.46 -0.59
C LYS A 440 -20.72 -29.96 0.83
N ASN A 441 -19.79 -29.77 1.77
CA ASN A 441 -19.90 -30.21 3.18
C ASN A 441 -20.19 -31.72 3.39
N GLU A 442 -19.99 -32.58 2.40
CA GLU A 442 -20.35 -34.01 2.48
C GLU A 442 -19.11 -34.90 2.58
N ILE A 443 -18.57 -35.08 3.79
CA ILE A 443 -17.66 -36.19 4.06
C ILE A 443 -18.51 -37.43 4.34
N THR A 444 -18.56 -38.34 3.38
CA THR A 444 -19.26 -39.63 3.50
C THR A 444 -18.28 -40.74 3.89
N LYS A 445 -18.78 -41.88 4.39
CA LYS A 445 -17.93 -43.05 4.67
C LYS A 445 -17.17 -43.52 3.42
N LYS A 446 -17.76 -43.36 2.23
CA LYS A 446 -17.11 -43.68 0.95
C LYS A 446 -15.86 -42.81 0.71
N VAL A 447 -15.93 -41.52 1.04
CA VAL A 447 -14.78 -40.61 0.94
C VAL A 447 -13.65 -41.04 1.89
N ILE A 448 -13.98 -41.41 3.13
CA ILE A 448 -12.97 -41.91 4.07
C ILE A 448 -12.35 -43.23 3.59
N ASN A 449 -13.15 -44.14 3.04
CA ASN A 449 -12.63 -45.37 2.44
C ASN A 449 -11.68 -45.08 1.28
N GLU A 450 -12.04 -44.16 0.37
CA GLU A 450 -11.17 -43.75 -0.74
C GLU A 450 -9.86 -43.15 -0.22
N LEU A 451 -9.92 -42.28 0.79
CA LEU A 451 -8.75 -41.70 1.45
C LEU A 451 -7.84 -42.79 2.05
N LEU A 452 -8.41 -43.74 2.78
CA LEU A 452 -7.65 -44.84 3.38
C LEU A 452 -7.06 -45.77 2.32
N ILE A 453 -7.71 -45.98 1.18
CA ILE A 453 -7.16 -46.75 0.05
C ILE A 453 -5.95 -46.04 -0.55
N ILE A 454 -6.00 -44.71 -0.69
CA ILE A 454 -4.86 -43.92 -1.17
C ILE A 454 -3.71 -44.00 -0.16
N ILE A 455 -4.00 -43.80 1.13
CA ILE A 455 -3.00 -43.94 2.21
C ILE A 455 -2.39 -45.35 2.20
N LYS A 456 -3.20 -46.41 2.07
CA LYS A 456 -2.73 -47.81 2.01
C LYS A 456 -1.67 -48.03 0.93
N LYS A 457 -1.81 -47.39 -0.24
CA LYS A 457 -0.85 -47.50 -1.37
C LYS A 457 0.49 -46.79 -1.09
N LEU A 458 0.51 -45.84 -0.15
CA LEU A 458 1.67 -44.99 0.13
C LEU A 458 2.50 -45.49 1.33
N ILE A 459 2.01 -46.48 2.09
CA ILE A 459 2.58 -46.84 3.39
C ILE A 459 2.95 -48.33 3.49
N PRO A 460 3.86 -48.69 4.41
CA PRO A 460 4.24 -50.09 4.66
C PRO A 460 3.07 -50.98 5.12
N ASN A 461 3.19 -52.29 4.87
CA ASN A 461 2.14 -53.30 5.10
C ASN A 461 1.62 -53.37 6.56
N LYS A 462 2.37 -52.87 7.56
CA LYS A 462 2.01 -52.98 8.99
C LYS A 462 0.65 -52.37 9.34
N PHE A 463 0.16 -51.40 8.58
CA PHE A 463 -1.15 -50.75 8.80
C PHE A 463 -2.28 -51.29 7.92
N HIS A 464 -1.97 -52.16 6.95
CA HIS A 464 -2.95 -52.61 5.96
C HIS A 464 -4.12 -53.36 6.60
N HIS A 465 -3.86 -54.19 7.60
CA HIS A 465 -4.91 -54.91 8.33
C HIS A 465 -5.87 -53.96 9.07
N LYS A 466 -5.35 -52.91 9.75
CA LYS A 466 -6.20 -51.91 10.43
C LYS A 466 -7.07 -51.15 9.41
N ILE A 467 -6.49 -50.78 8.26
CA ILE A 467 -7.21 -50.12 7.16
C ILE A 467 -8.31 -51.02 6.58
N ASP A 468 -8.00 -52.28 6.27
CA ASP A 468 -8.94 -53.23 5.69
C ASP A 468 -10.10 -53.53 6.65
N SER A 469 -9.79 -53.67 7.94
CA SER A 469 -10.79 -53.80 9.00
C SER A 469 -11.75 -52.61 9.04
N TYR A 470 -11.24 -51.37 8.93
CA TYR A 470 -12.09 -50.17 8.87
C TYR A 470 -12.94 -50.11 7.60
N ILE A 471 -12.35 -50.43 6.43
CA ILE A 471 -13.04 -50.40 5.14
C ILE A 471 -14.20 -51.40 5.10
N GLY A 472 -14.03 -52.58 5.70
CA GLY A 472 -15.06 -53.62 5.80
C GLY A 472 -16.29 -53.23 6.62
N LYS A 473 -16.28 -52.10 7.34
CA LYS A 473 -17.42 -51.59 8.10
C LYS A 473 -18.22 -50.58 7.27
N ASN A 474 -19.54 -50.75 7.26
CA ASN A 474 -20.48 -49.95 6.45
C ASN A 474 -20.86 -48.59 7.05
N LYS A 475 -20.51 -48.32 8.31
CA LYS A 475 -20.81 -47.07 9.04
C LYS A 475 -19.52 -46.40 9.50
N PHE A 476 -19.59 -45.10 9.79
CA PHE A 476 -18.52 -44.40 10.51
C PHE A 476 -18.20 -45.10 11.83
N GLN A 477 -16.92 -45.22 12.17
CA GLN A 477 -16.48 -45.96 13.35
C GLN A 477 -16.23 -45.05 14.56
N ASN A 478 -16.14 -43.72 14.38
CA ASN A 478 -15.86 -42.79 15.48
C ASN A 478 -16.89 -41.68 15.66
N SER A 479 -18.18 -42.00 15.47
CA SER A 479 -19.26 -41.00 15.57
C SER A 479 -19.39 -40.35 16.96
N MET A 480 -19.02 -41.05 18.04
CA MET A 480 -19.07 -40.50 19.39
C MET A 480 -18.04 -39.39 19.58
N THR A 481 -16.76 -39.66 19.28
CA THR A 481 -15.69 -38.65 19.32
C THR A 481 -15.97 -37.51 18.33
N PHE A 482 -16.52 -37.80 17.15
CA PHE A 482 -16.94 -36.77 16.22
C PHE A 482 -18.00 -35.83 16.82
N ASN A 483 -19.04 -36.36 17.45
CA ASN A 483 -20.08 -35.54 18.07
C ASN A 483 -19.53 -34.73 19.26
N GLN A 484 -18.60 -35.31 20.03
CA GLN A 484 -17.89 -34.61 21.09
C GLN A 484 -17.05 -33.46 20.53
N TYR A 485 -16.27 -33.69 19.47
CA TYR A 485 -15.46 -32.62 18.86
C TYR A 485 -16.33 -31.56 18.19
N LEU A 486 -17.47 -31.98 17.63
CA LEU A 486 -18.46 -31.07 17.07
C LEU A 486 -19.13 -30.21 18.14
N SER A 487 -19.30 -30.70 19.39
CA SER A 487 -19.82 -29.87 20.48
C SER A 487 -18.80 -28.79 20.91
N TYR A 488 -17.51 -29.08 20.76
CA TYR A 488 -16.46 -28.07 20.86
C TYR A 488 -16.34 -27.18 19.63
N TYR A 489 -17.13 -27.33 18.56
CA TYR A 489 -17.13 -26.36 17.47
C TYR A 489 -18.03 -25.17 17.85
N PRO A 490 -17.60 -23.90 17.69
CA PRO A 490 -16.39 -23.38 17.01
C PRO A 490 -15.21 -22.96 17.96
N ALA A 491 -14.83 -23.78 18.94
CA ALA A 491 -13.71 -23.54 19.87
C ALA A 491 -12.48 -24.22 19.29
N PRO A 492 -11.29 -23.86 19.78
CA PRO A 492 -10.20 -24.81 19.68
C PRO A 492 -10.63 -26.17 20.25
N LEU A 493 -10.15 -27.24 19.62
CA LEU A 493 -10.17 -28.54 20.28
C LEU A 493 -9.43 -28.44 21.64
N PRO A 494 -9.76 -29.27 22.64
CA PRO A 494 -9.22 -29.14 24.00
C PRO A 494 -7.69 -28.98 24.06
N GLN A 495 -6.95 -29.70 23.23
CA GLN A 495 -5.48 -29.62 23.13
C GLN A 495 -4.95 -28.25 22.67
N HIS A 496 -5.77 -27.45 21.99
CA HIS A 496 -5.43 -26.13 21.47
C HIS A 496 -5.97 -24.99 22.34
N SER A 497 -6.63 -25.33 23.47
CA SER A 497 -7.20 -24.35 24.39
C SER A 497 -6.14 -23.60 25.20
N LEU A 498 -6.51 -22.42 25.69
CA LEU A 498 -5.63 -21.57 26.49
C LEU A 498 -5.09 -22.26 27.76
N PRO A 499 -5.90 -22.98 28.56
CA PRO A 499 -5.39 -23.66 29.76
C PRO A 499 -4.38 -24.77 29.47
N VAL A 500 -4.52 -25.47 28.34
CA VAL A 500 -3.59 -26.54 27.96
C VAL A 500 -2.25 -25.97 27.51
N ASN A 501 -2.27 -24.95 26.64
CA ASN A 501 -1.05 -24.38 26.07
C ASN A 501 -0.35 -23.39 27.02
N TYR A 502 -1.09 -22.71 27.88
CA TYR A 502 -0.57 -21.67 28.79
C TYR A 502 -1.24 -21.74 30.17
N PRO A 503 -1.02 -22.83 30.94
CA PRO A 503 -1.69 -23.05 32.22
C PRO A 503 -1.46 -21.92 33.24
N GLY A 504 -0.23 -21.39 33.32
CA GLY A 504 0.08 -20.27 34.23
C GLY A 504 -0.62 -18.96 33.86
N ILE A 505 -0.92 -18.74 32.58
CA ILE A 505 -1.69 -17.56 32.15
C ILE A 505 -3.17 -17.78 32.39
N ALA A 506 -3.69 -18.99 32.16
CA ALA A 506 -5.09 -19.31 32.43
C ALA A 506 -5.45 -19.13 33.93
N GLN A 507 -4.51 -19.33 34.84
CA GLN A 507 -4.69 -19.02 36.28
C GLN A 507 -4.93 -17.53 36.56
N GLU A 508 -4.48 -16.64 35.67
CA GLU A 508 -4.74 -15.20 35.79
C GLU A 508 -6.12 -14.79 35.24
N TRP A 509 -6.99 -15.73 34.85
CA TRP A 509 -8.31 -15.42 34.33
C TRP A 509 -9.23 -14.87 35.43
N ASP A 510 -9.82 -13.70 35.20
CA ASP A 510 -10.78 -13.09 36.14
C ASP A 510 -12.18 -13.68 35.86
N TYR A 511 -12.51 -14.79 36.52
CA TYR A 511 -13.74 -15.55 36.25
C TYR A 511 -15.01 -14.72 36.48
N GLU A 512 -15.09 -13.94 37.55
CA GLU A 512 -16.26 -13.12 37.87
C GLU A 512 -16.56 -12.10 36.76
N LYS A 513 -15.54 -11.37 36.29
CA LYS A 513 -15.72 -10.34 35.27
C LYS A 513 -15.84 -10.89 33.85
N ASN A 514 -15.40 -12.13 33.63
CA ASN A 514 -15.48 -12.77 32.33
C ASN A 514 -16.73 -13.63 32.16
N MET A 515 -17.53 -13.88 33.20
CA MET A 515 -18.76 -14.68 33.07
C MET A 515 -19.65 -14.18 31.91
N PRO A 516 -20.16 -15.08 31.04
CA PRO A 516 -20.10 -16.55 31.09
C PRO A 516 -18.89 -17.18 30.33
N LEU A 517 -17.88 -16.39 29.96
CA LEU A 517 -16.75 -16.84 29.17
C LEU A 517 -15.76 -17.65 30.02
N VAL A 518 -15.33 -18.78 29.48
CA VAL A 518 -14.35 -19.69 30.10
C VAL A 518 -13.08 -19.79 29.24
N PRO A 519 -11.88 -19.90 29.83
CA PRO A 519 -10.62 -19.87 29.09
C PRO A 519 -10.49 -21.01 28.06
N GLU A 520 -11.16 -22.15 28.28
CA GLU A 520 -11.21 -23.31 27.38
C GLU A 520 -11.82 -22.97 26.02
N SER A 521 -12.67 -21.95 25.96
CA SER A 521 -13.32 -21.51 24.73
C SER A 521 -12.37 -20.76 23.78
N PHE A 522 -11.13 -20.49 24.19
CA PHE A 522 -10.20 -19.64 23.46
C PHE A 522 -8.85 -20.32 23.23
N SER A 523 -8.22 -20.04 22.09
CA SER A 523 -6.81 -20.37 21.86
C SER A 523 -5.89 -19.25 22.33
N SER A 524 -4.63 -19.59 22.56
CA SER A 524 -3.58 -18.65 22.96
C SER A 524 -3.36 -17.49 21.98
N GLY A 525 -3.70 -17.68 20.70
CA GLY A 525 -3.64 -16.66 19.64
C GLY A 525 -4.88 -15.75 19.54
N SER A 526 -5.88 -15.92 20.42
CA SER A 526 -7.13 -15.17 20.33
C SER A 526 -6.93 -13.65 20.52
N GLY A 527 -7.48 -12.87 19.60
CA GLY A 527 -7.58 -11.41 19.73
C GLY A 527 -8.66 -10.95 20.71
N PHE A 528 -9.42 -11.87 21.31
CA PHE A 528 -10.50 -11.54 22.24
C PHE A 528 -9.95 -10.89 23.50
N LYS A 529 -10.67 -9.87 23.99
CA LYS A 529 -10.26 -9.09 25.14
C LYS A 529 -11.03 -9.55 26.37
N VAL A 530 -10.30 -9.88 27.43
CA VAL A 530 -10.83 -10.43 28.67
C VAL A 530 -10.19 -9.74 29.86
N TRP A 531 -10.81 -9.91 31.02
CA TRP A 531 -10.27 -9.48 32.30
C TRP A 531 -9.26 -10.50 32.82
N TRP A 532 -8.16 -9.98 33.34
CA TRP A 532 -7.09 -10.73 33.98
C TRP A 532 -6.91 -10.21 35.40
N ILE A 533 -6.55 -11.11 36.31
CA ILE A 533 -6.11 -10.79 37.66
C ILE A 533 -4.71 -11.36 37.86
N CYS A 534 -3.71 -10.47 38.04
CA CYS A 534 -2.34 -10.93 38.27
C CYS A 534 -2.14 -11.39 39.72
N LEU A 535 -1.02 -12.08 40.00
CA LEU A 535 -0.63 -12.52 41.34
C LEU A 535 -0.60 -11.41 42.41
N SER A 536 -0.33 -10.16 42.02
CA SER A 536 -0.39 -9.01 42.94
C SER A 536 -1.81 -8.46 43.16
N GLY A 537 -2.85 -9.16 42.70
CA GLY A 537 -4.26 -8.78 42.85
C GLY A 537 -4.76 -7.69 41.89
N HIS A 538 -3.93 -7.17 40.99
CA HIS A 538 -4.38 -6.16 40.02
C HIS A 538 -5.30 -6.78 38.97
N SER A 539 -6.54 -6.28 38.88
CA SER A 539 -7.51 -6.61 37.83
C SER A 539 -7.36 -5.65 36.63
N TYR A 540 -7.21 -6.18 35.42
CA TYR A 540 -7.00 -5.41 34.20
C TYR A 540 -7.49 -6.11 32.95
N GLU A 541 -7.91 -5.32 31.95
CA GLU A 541 -8.41 -5.83 30.67
C GLU A 541 -7.27 -5.93 29.64
N ALA A 542 -7.11 -7.08 28.97
CA ALA A 542 -6.15 -7.27 27.89
C ALA A 542 -6.58 -8.38 26.91
N THR A 543 -6.08 -8.34 25.68
CA THR A 543 -6.35 -9.41 24.69
C THR A 543 -5.52 -10.65 25.00
N ILE A 544 -6.11 -11.84 24.83
CA ILE A 544 -5.46 -13.14 25.10
C ILE A 544 -4.10 -13.25 24.41
N VAL A 545 -4.03 -12.96 23.10
CA VAL A 545 -2.77 -12.99 22.32
C VAL A 545 -1.69 -12.04 22.84
N LYS A 546 -2.06 -10.90 23.44
CA LYS A 546 -1.06 -9.99 24.02
C LYS A 546 -0.55 -10.52 25.36
N ARG A 547 -1.43 -11.14 26.15
CA ARG A 547 -1.06 -11.73 27.44
C ARG A 547 -0.14 -12.93 27.24
N THR A 548 -0.42 -13.79 26.27
CA THR A 548 0.40 -14.95 25.89
C THR A 548 1.75 -14.57 25.28
N ASN A 549 1.81 -13.51 24.47
CA ASN A 549 3.06 -12.97 23.93
C ASN A 549 3.93 -12.18 24.96
N GLY A 550 3.72 -12.37 26.27
CA GLY A 550 4.58 -11.82 27.32
C GLY A 550 4.24 -10.39 27.80
N ARG A 551 3.08 -9.82 27.43
CA ARG A 551 2.66 -8.52 27.99
C ARG A 551 2.12 -8.71 29.41
N ASN A 552 2.93 -8.33 30.40
CA ASN A 552 2.59 -8.43 31.82
C ASN A 552 1.60 -7.35 32.28
N CYS A 553 1.12 -7.51 33.51
CA CYS A 553 0.24 -6.58 34.20
C CYS A 553 0.71 -5.11 34.06
N PRO A 554 -0.17 -4.18 33.60
CA PRO A 554 0.19 -2.79 33.39
C PRO A 554 0.52 -2.05 34.68
N PHE A 555 -0.01 -2.50 35.81
CA PHE A 555 0.29 -1.95 37.14
C PHE A 555 1.68 -2.41 37.61
N CYS A 556 1.95 -3.72 37.60
CA CYS A 556 3.27 -4.26 37.99
C CYS A 556 4.41 -3.71 37.12
N SER A 557 4.16 -3.48 35.82
CA SER A 557 5.16 -2.91 34.90
C SER A 557 5.30 -1.37 34.99
N GLY A 558 4.57 -0.69 35.88
CA GLY A 558 4.65 0.76 36.06
C GLY A 558 4.01 1.59 34.94
N LYS A 559 3.25 0.97 34.03
CA LYS A 559 2.52 1.64 32.95
C LYS A 559 1.21 2.27 33.43
N LYS A 560 0.61 1.71 34.47
CA LYS A 560 -0.52 2.29 35.22
C LYS A 560 -0.10 2.50 36.66
N VAL A 561 -0.59 3.59 37.25
CA VAL A 561 -0.35 3.89 38.66
C VAL A 561 -1.08 2.87 39.54
N SER A 562 -0.37 2.36 40.54
CA SER A 562 -0.85 1.56 41.67
C SER A 562 -0.34 2.19 42.96
N LYS A 563 -0.80 1.70 44.12
CA LYS A 563 -0.38 2.25 45.42
C LYS A 563 1.14 2.09 45.64
N GLU A 564 1.74 1.06 45.05
CA GLU A 564 3.14 0.68 45.25
C GLU A 564 4.09 1.41 44.28
N ASN A 565 3.59 1.90 43.14
CA ASN A 565 4.44 2.42 42.06
C ASN A 565 4.27 3.92 41.77
N SER A 566 3.47 4.63 42.58
CA SER A 566 3.26 6.07 42.45
C SER A 566 4.57 6.85 42.56
N PHE A 567 4.71 7.89 41.73
CA PHE A 567 5.89 8.76 41.72
C PHE A 567 6.10 9.47 43.05
N ALA A 568 5.01 10.00 43.63
CA ALA A 568 5.06 10.79 44.87
C ALA A 568 5.71 10.01 46.02
N LEU A 569 5.38 8.71 46.12
CA LEU A 569 5.90 7.83 47.17
C LEU A 569 7.36 7.42 46.91
N ASN A 570 7.71 7.14 45.67
CA ASN A 570 9.03 6.61 45.32
C ASN A 570 10.12 7.69 45.14
N TYR A 571 9.73 8.95 44.88
CA TYR A 571 10.65 10.06 44.61
C TYR A 571 10.24 11.34 45.37
N PRO A 572 10.19 11.30 46.72
CA PRO A 572 9.69 12.41 47.52
C PRO A 572 10.49 13.72 47.32
N SER A 573 11.81 13.62 47.13
CA SER A 573 12.66 14.80 46.87
C SER A 573 12.32 15.50 45.55
N LEU A 574 12.05 14.74 44.48
CA LEU A 574 11.61 15.30 43.21
C LEU A 574 10.15 15.74 43.25
N ALA A 575 9.29 15.04 44.00
CA ALA A 575 7.91 15.44 44.21
C ALA A 575 7.81 16.82 44.88
N ASN A 576 8.77 17.19 45.74
CA ASN A 576 8.86 18.52 46.33
C ASN A 576 9.24 19.62 45.32
N GLU A 577 9.88 19.27 44.20
CA GLU A 577 10.14 20.21 43.10
C GLU A 577 8.94 20.34 42.15
N TRP A 578 7.82 19.66 42.40
CA TRP A 578 6.62 19.76 41.58
C TRP A 578 5.94 21.12 41.77
N ASP A 579 5.62 21.78 40.67
CA ASP A 579 4.91 23.06 40.70
C ASP A 579 3.39 22.80 40.82
N ASN A 580 2.84 22.90 42.02
CA ASN A 580 1.43 22.60 42.28
C ASN A 580 0.46 23.63 41.66
N ASP A 581 0.92 24.86 41.43
CA ASP A 581 0.08 25.93 40.89
C ASP A 581 -0.04 25.83 39.37
N LYS A 582 1.01 25.34 38.70
CA LYS A 582 1.05 25.24 37.22
C LYS A 582 0.67 23.87 36.66
N ASN A 583 0.58 22.84 37.48
CA ASN A 583 0.16 21.51 37.04
C ASN A 583 -1.28 21.21 37.45
N GLU A 584 -2.10 20.77 36.50
CA GLU A 584 -3.52 20.45 36.72
C GLU A 584 -3.75 19.27 37.69
N PHE A 585 -2.82 18.31 37.72
CA PHE A 585 -2.96 17.10 38.53
C PHE A 585 -1.81 16.95 39.52
N SER A 586 -2.12 16.36 40.67
CA SER A 586 -1.12 15.95 41.66
C SER A 586 -0.09 14.98 41.07
N VAL A 587 1.16 15.13 41.49
CA VAL A 587 2.28 14.27 41.13
C VAL A 587 2.02 12.79 41.45
N ALA A 588 1.15 12.47 42.42
CA ALA A 588 0.78 11.11 42.80
C ALA A 588 0.06 10.32 41.69
N LYS A 589 -0.51 11.01 40.69
CA LYS A 589 -1.19 10.41 39.53
C LYS A 589 -0.24 9.72 38.55
N TYR A 590 1.06 10.02 38.63
CA TYR A 590 2.05 9.61 37.65
C TYR A 590 3.00 8.54 38.20
N THR A 591 3.64 7.79 37.30
CA THR A 591 4.72 6.84 37.63
C THR A 591 6.06 7.40 37.18
N LYS A 592 7.17 6.84 37.68
CA LYS A 592 8.55 7.28 37.36
C LYS A 592 8.92 7.26 35.87
N GLY A 593 8.25 6.42 35.08
CA GLY A 593 8.49 6.29 33.64
C GLY A 593 7.63 7.22 32.77
N SER A 594 6.84 8.11 33.39
CA SER A 594 5.93 8.99 32.65
C SER A 594 6.67 9.98 31.75
N GLY A 595 6.25 10.07 30.49
CA GLY A 595 6.69 11.10 29.55
C GLY A 595 5.95 12.43 29.71
N TYR A 596 5.06 12.57 30.69
CA TYR A 596 4.31 13.81 30.93
C TYR A 596 5.28 14.97 31.23
N ASN A 597 5.14 16.05 30.46
CA ASN A 597 5.96 17.26 30.58
C ASN A 597 5.36 18.18 31.65
N ALA A 598 5.82 18.02 32.89
CA ALA A 598 5.32 18.75 34.03
C ALA A 598 6.08 20.06 34.26
N TRP A 599 5.44 20.99 34.96
CA TRP A 599 6.11 22.15 35.55
C TRP A 599 6.83 21.77 36.84
N TRP A 600 8.06 22.27 36.99
CA TRP A 600 8.92 22.08 38.15
C TRP A 600 9.38 23.43 38.66
N SER A 601 9.55 23.55 39.98
CA SER A 601 10.22 24.67 40.64
C SER A 601 11.44 24.17 41.40
N CYS A 602 12.62 24.69 41.06
CA CYS A 602 13.85 24.34 41.79
C CYS A 602 14.04 25.20 43.05
N LEU A 603 14.98 24.83 43.92
CA LEU A 603 15.32 25.59 45.15
C LEU A 603 15.72 27.06 44.92
N GLN A 604 16.16 27.41 43.71
CA GLN A 604 16.50 28.79 43.32
C GLN A 604 15.30 29.51 42.68
N ASN A 605 14.09 28.99 42.87
CA ASN A 605 12.81 29.49 42.38
C ASN A 605 12.69 29.66 40.85
N HIS A 606 13.49 28.93 40.08
CA HIS A 606 13.29 28.84 38.63
C HIS A 606 12.17 27.86 38.31
N HIS A 607 11.17 28.33 37.57
CA HIS A 607 10.08 27.50 37.05
C HIS A 607 10.38 27.05 35.62
N TYR A 608 10.26 25.75 35.35
CA TYR A 608 10.57 25.17 34.04
C TYR A 608 9.77 23.91 33.76
N GLN A 609 9.59 23.59 32.48
CA GLN A 609 8.97 22.34 32.07
C GLN A 609 10.02 21.26 31.81
N SER A 610 9.75 20.05 32.26
CA SER A 610 10.54 18.86 31.93
C SER A 610 9.68 17.60 32.03
N PRO A 611 9.94 16.57 31.19
CA PRO A 611 9.33 15.26 31.39
C PRO A 611 9.73 14.66 32.74
N ILE A 612 8.78 14.00 33.40
CA ILE A 612 9.01 13.28 34.68
C ILE A 612 10.17 12.29 34.54
N ILE A 613 10.15 11.45 33.48
CA ILE A 613 11.22 10.48 33.22
C ILE A 613 12.61 11.13 33.12
N SER A 614 12.72 12.33 32.56
CA SER A 614 14.00 13.05 32.45
C SER A 614 14.47 13.55 33.82
N ARG A 615 13.56 14.06 34.67
CA ARG A 615 13.89 14.46 36.05
C ARG A 615 14.41 13.28 36.86
N VAL A 616 13.77 12.11 36.74
CA VAL A 616 14.21 10.86 37.39
C VAL A 616 15.60 10.45 36.91
N GLN A 617 15.90 10.64 35.62
CA GLN A 617 17.23 10.39 35.04
C GLN A 617 18.28 11.45 35.40
N GLY A 618 17.93 12.45 36.21
CA GLY A 618 18.86 13.46 36.73
C GLY A 618 18.94 14.75 35.90
N SER A 619 18.00 15.03 35.01
CA SER A 619 17.96 16.33 34.31
C SER A 619 17.55 17.44 35.28
N GLY A 620 18.50 18.00 36.04
CA GLY A 620 18.25 19.11 36.98
C GLY A 620 17.81 20.40 36.29
N CYS A 621 17.54 21.44 37.08
CA CYS A 621 17.11 22.75 36.59
C CYS A 621 18.00 23.28 35.45
N PRO A 622 17.44 23.64 34.28
CA PRO A 622 18.23 24.08 33.12
C PRO A 622 18.89 25.44 33.34
N TYR A 623 18.34 26.27 34.23
CA TYR A 623 18.93 27.56 34.62
C TYR A 623 20.17 27.35 35.50
N CYS A 624 20.07 26.55 36.57
CA CYS A 624 21.20 26.20 37.45
C CYS A 624 22.33 25.49 36.68
N ASN A 625 21.96 24.65 35.71
CA ASN A 625 22.90 23.94 34.84
C ASN A 625 23.47 24.78 33.69
N LYS A 626 23.21 26.11 33.66
CA LYS A 626 23.71 27.06 32.64
C LYS A 626 23.36 26.64 31.19
N ARG A 627 22.25 25.93 31.01
CA ARG A 627 21.72 25.54 29.69
C ARG A 627 20.85 26.64 29.07
N VAL A 628 20.29 27.52 29.90
CA VAL A 628 19.56 28.72 29.47
C VAL A 628 20.53 29.91 29.40
N VAL A 629 20.40 30.71 28.35
CA VAL A 629 21.22 31.91 28.11
C VAL A 629 20.84 32.99 29.10
N THR A 630 21.83 33.56 29.77
CA THR A 630 21.72 34.75 30.63
C THR A 630 22.71 35.81 30.14
N LYS A 631 22.58 37.04 30.65
CA LYS A 631 23.52 38.14 30.35
C LYS A 631 24.99 37.80 30.66
N ASP A 632 25.24 36.90 31.61
CA ASP A 632 26.59 36.62 32.14
C ASP A 632 27.21 35.30 31.63
N ASN A 633 26.45 34.45 30.92
CA ASN A 633 26.90 33.10 30.55
C ASN A 633 26.98 32.83 29.03
N ASN A 634 26.77 33.88 28.22
CA ASN A 634 26.81 33.76 26.77
C ASN A 634 28.24 33.70 26.21
N ILE A 635 28.39 33.26 24.96
CA ILE A 635 29.71 33.02 24.35
C ILE A 635 30.51 34.31 24.19
N GLN A 636 29.87 35.43 23.86
CA GLN A 636 30.55 36.71 23.68
C GLN A 636 31.29 37.11 24.97
N MET A 637 30.63 36.93 26.11
CA MET A 637 31.17 37.27 27.43
C MET A 637 32.21 36.27 27.91
N MET A 638 31.95 34.96 27.76
CA MET A 638 32.81 33.93 28.34
C MET A 638 34.01 33.54 27.45
N TYR A 639 33.88 33.63 26.12
CA TYR A 639 34.90 33.16 25.17
C TYR A 639 35.15 34.19 24.05
N PRO A 640 35.61 35.41 24.39
CA PRO A 640 35.74 36.50 23.43
C PRO A 640 36.68 36.15 22.25
N ASN A 641 37.76 35.42 22.49
CA ASN A 641 38.69 34.99 21.44
C ASN A 641 38.06 34.01 20.44
N ILE A 642 37.11 33.18 20.89
CA ILE A 642 36.38 32.25 20.03
C ILE A 642 35.26 33.01 19.30
N ALA A 643 34.59 33.93 20.01
CA ALA A 643 33.55 34.79 19.44
C ALA A 643 34.08 35.66 18.28
N LYS A 644 35.35 36.09 18.31
CA LYS A 644 36.01 36.79 17.19
C LYS A 644 36.02 36.00 15.88
N HIS A 645 36.01 34.67 15.96
CA HIS A 645 35.95 33.80 14.78
C HIS A 645 34.52 33.51 14.32
N TRP A 646 33.50 34.12 14.94
CA TRP A 646 32.11 33.97 14.50
C TRP A 646 31.93 34.54 13.10
N HIS A 647 31.33 33.77 12.21
CA HIS A 647 31.16 34.21 10.84
C HIS A 647 30.18 35.41 10.76
N PRO A 648 30.54 36.51 10.06
CA PRO A 648 29.76 37.75 10.07
C PRO A 648 28.35 37.62 9.45
N THR A 649 28.19 36.81 8.39
CA THR A 649 26.93 36.75 7.62
C THR A 649 26.22 35.38 7.63
N LEU A 650 26.95 34.26 7.63
CA LEU A 650 26.38 32.91 7.46
C LEU A 650 25.59 32.38 8.67
N ASN A 651 25.62 33.04 9.82
CA ASN A 651 24.87 32.62 11.03
C ASN A 651 23.41 33.10 11.07
N LYS A 652 22.86 33.59 9.94
CA LYS A 652 21.43 33.95 9.79
C LYS A 652 20.94 34.90 10.89
N GLY A 653 21.69 35.96 11.15
CA GLY A 653 21.36 36.98 12.16
C GLY A 653 21.58 36.55 13.62
N LYS A 654 22.07 35.33 13.88
CA LYS A 654 22.41 34.90 15.24
C LYS A 654 23.78 35.40 15.66
N SER A 655 23.88 35.79 16.92
CA SER A 655 25.09 36.33 17.54
C SER A 655 25.61 35.42 18.65
N PRO A 656 26.92 35.43 18.97
CA PRO A 656 27.47 34.72 20.12
C PRO A 656 26.75 35.00 21.46
N VAL A 657 26.07 36.15 21.61
CA VAL A 657 25.29 36.47 22.81
C VAL A 657 24.06 35.58 23.01
N SER A 658 23.57 34.92 21.96
CA SER A 658 22.35 34.11 21.98
C SER A 658 22.58 32.66 22.43
N PHE A 659 23.77 32.31 22.87
CA PHE A 659 24.14 30.91 23.13
C PHE A 659 25.05 30.77 24.34
N THR A 660 24.93 29.66 25.05
CA THR A 660 25.87 29.26 26.11
C THR A 660 26.91 28.27 25.57
N LYS A 661 27.96 28.00 26.36
CA LYS A 661 29.02 27.03 26.01
C LYS A 661 28.52 25.61 25.73
N THR A 662 27.35 25.24 26.25
CA THR A 662 26.76 23.90 26.09
C THR A 662 25.89 23.78 24.85
N SER A 663 25.71 24.87 24.08
CA SER A 663 24.84 24.90 22.92
C SER A 663 25.19 23.82 21.88
N THR A 664 24.15 23.14 21.42
CA THR A 664 24.19 22.19 20.30
C THR A 664 23.92 22.88 18.95
N PHE A 665 23.88 24.22 18.91
CA PHE A 665 23.75 24.95 17.66
C PHE A 665 25.03 24.80 16.81
N ASN A 666 24.84 24.53 15.52
CA ASN A 666 25.91 24.45 14.53
C ASN A 666 26.15 25.84 13.95
N ALA A 667 27.22 26.51 14.40
CA ALA A 667 27.56 27.86 13.98
C ALA A 667 28.59 27.83 12.84
N TRP A 668 28.53 28.83 11.97
CA TRP A 668 29.57 29.13 11.00
C TRP A 668 30.69 29.96 11.64
N TRP A 669 31.92 29.58 11.33
CA TRP A 669 33.15 30.17 11.84
C TRP A 669 34.05 30.58 10.69
N ARG A 670 34.86 31.62 10.88
CA ARG A 670 35.92 32.05 9.99
C ARG A 670 37.22 32.18 10.78
N CYS A 671 38.22 31.34 10.46
CA CYS A 671 39.51 31.38 11.15
C CYS A 671 40.40 32.54 10.63
N PRO A 672 41.51 32.87 11.34
CA PRO A 672 42.43 33.92 10.91
C PRO A 672 43.06 33.72 9.52
N LYS A 673 43.25 32.47 9.08
CA LYS A 673 43.72 32.15 7.72
C LYS A 673 42.61 32.26 6.65
N GLY A 674 41.44 32.79 7.00
CA GLY A 674 40.33 33.01 6.08
C GLY A 674 39.41 31.80 5.86
N HIS A 675 39.76 30.60 6.35
CA HIS A 675 38.91 29.42 6.18
C HIS A 675 37.54 29.54 6.86
N GLU A 676 36.49 29.27 6.11
CA GLU A 676 35.10 29.24 6.58
C GLU A 676 34.62 27.79 6.77
N TYR A 677 33.99 27.51 7.91
CA TYR A 677 33.50 26.16 8.24
C TYR A 677 32.36 26.20 9.27
N SER A 678 31.51 25.18 9.27
CA SER A 678 30.43 25.03 10.27
C SER A 678 30.82 24.00 11.33
N ARG A 679 30.62 24.34 12.61
CA ARG A 679 30.85 23.43 13.74
C ARG A 679 29.91 23.72 14.91
N LEU A 680 29.51 22.67 15.64
CA LEU A 680 28.79 22.81 16.91
C LEU A 680 29.56 23.72 17.87
N ILE A 681 28.87 24.70 18.47
CA ILE A 681 29.44 25.65 19.43
C ILE A 681 30.24 24.96 20.53
N ARG A 682 29.63 23.99 21.23
CA ARG A 682 30.29 23.24 22.30
C ARG A 682 31.58 22.54 21.85
N THR A 683 31.67 22.20 20.57
CA THR A 683 32.82 21.51 19.98
C THR A 683 33.90 22.52 19.56
N GLN A 684 33.51 23.67 19.00
CA GLN A 684 34.46 24.74 18.70
C GLN A 684 35.12 25.27 19.98
N ILE A 685 34.35 25.44 21.06
CA ILE A 685 34.88 25.87 22.36
C ILE A 685 35.87 24.84 22.93
N LYS A 686 35.60 23.54 22.77
CA LYS A 686 36.45 22.47 23.31
C LYS A 686 37.82 22.38 22.62
N TYR A 687 37.85 22.44 21.28
CA TYR A 687 39.09 22.19 20.52
C TYR A 687 39.77 23.46 20.03
N ASN A 688 39.02 24.57 19.89
CA ASN A 688 39.51 25.88 19.51
C ASN A 688 40.46 25.91 18.28
N ASP A 689 40.22 25.03 17.32
CA ASP A 689 41.02 24.88 16.11
C ASP A 689 40.19 25.09 14.84
N CYS A 690 40.88 25.29 13.72
CA CYS A 690 40.28 25.35 12.40
C CYS A 690 40.42 23.97 11.72
N PRO A 691 39.31 23.26 11.43
CA PRO A 691 39.36 21.92 10.86
C PRO A 691 39.99 21.88 9.46
N LYS A 692 39.95 22.99 8.70
CA LYS A 692 40.64 23.05 7.39
C LYS A 692 42.16 23.13 7.55
N CYS A 693 42.64 23.90 8.54
CA CYS A 693 44.07 24.00 8.87
C CYS A 693 44.65 22.69 9.43
N THR A 694 43.82 21.88 10.07
CA THR A 694 44.22 20.60 10.70
C THR A 694 43.73 19.38 9.90
N SER A 695 43.37 19.59 8.63
CA SER A 695 42.90 18.51 7.75
C SER A 695 44.01 17.49 7.46
N PHE A 696 43.61 16.28 7.09
CA PHE A 696 44.48 15.16 6.77
C PHE A 696 45.41 15.51 5.60
N GLY A 697 44.90 16.10 4.53
CA GLY A 697 45.72 16.52 3.39
C GLY A 697 46.82 17.53 3.74
N VAL A 698 46.58 18.39 4.74
CA VAL A 698 47.59 19.34 5.24
C VAL A 698 48.61 18.65 6.16
N LEU A 699 48.15 17.80 7.07
CA LEU A 699 49.01 17.20 8.10
C LEU A 699 49.79 15.95 7.64
N CYS A 700 49.31 15.26 6.60
CA CYS A 700 49.90 14.03 6.09
C CYS A 700 50.01 14.05 4.54
N PRO A 701 50.75 14.99 3.94
CA PRO A 701 50.75 15.21 2.50
C PRO A 701 51.26 13.99 1.71
N ASP A 702 52.24 13.25 2.22
CA ASP A 702 52.78 12.08 1.52
C ASP A 702 51.79 10.91 1.49
N VAL A 703 51.09 10.68 2.60
CA VAL A 703 50.03 9.66 2.66
C VAL A 703 48.84 10.09 1.80
N ALA A 704 48.55 11.39 1.72
CA ALA A 704 47.50 11.93 0.88
C ALA A 704 47.76 11.74 -0.63
N LYS A 705 49.02 11.53 -1.06
CA LYS A 705 49.33 11.17 -2.46
C LYS A 705 48.79 9.80 -2.85
N GLU A 706 48.60 8.90 -1.88
CA GLU A 706 47.99 7.58 -2.10
C GLU A 706 46.45 7.64 -2.08
N TRP A 707 45.84 8.82 -1.99
CA TRP A 707 44.40 8.97 -2.11
C TRP A 707 43.94 8.52 -3.49
N HIS A 708 42.95 7.65 -3.56
CA HIS A 708 42.53 7.12 -4.85
C HIS A 708 41.95 8.22 -5.75
N PRO A 709 42.42 8.37 -7.02
CA PRO A 709 42.07 9.51 -7.87
C PRO A 709 40.60 9.57 -8.29
N ILE A 710 39.94 8.41 -8.46
CA ILE A 710 38.54 8.34 -8.95
C ILE A 710 37.54 7.68 -7.98
N ARG A 711 37.96 6.73 -7.14
CA ARG A 711 37.01 5.91 -6.36
C ARG A 711 36.45 6.59 -5.11
N ASN A 712 36.99 7.75 -4.73
CA ASN A 712 36.47 8.56 -3.64
C ASN A 712 35.45 9.61 -4.10
N ALA A 713 35.03 9.56 -5.38
CA ALA A 713 34.12 10.54 -5.97
C ALA A 713 34.64 11.98 -5.76
N GLU A 714 33.80 12.90 -5.29
CA GLU A 714 34.16 14.31 -5.04
C GLU A 714 34.93 14.55 -3.73
N LEU A 715 35.20 13.49 -2.95
CA LEU A 715 35.84 13.62 -1.64
C LEU A 715 37.35 13.80 -1.76
N SER A 716 37.84 14.88 -1.16
CA SER A 716 39.24 15.25 -1.10
C SER A 716 39.89 14.86 0.24
N SER A 717 41.20 14.63 0.21
CA SER A 717 42.00 14.38 1.43
C SER A 717 41.96 15.58 2.40
N PHE A 718 41.63 16.77 1.91
CA PHE A 718 41.48 18.00 2.70
C PHE A 718 40.13 18.12 3.44
N ASP A 719 39.16 17.26 3.13
CA ASP A 719 37.83 17.30 3.75
C ASP A 719 37.77 16.60 5.11
N PHE A 720 38.79 15.83 5.44
CA PHE A 720 38.82 14.96 6.63
C PHE A 720 39.88 15.38 7.62
N GLN A 721 39.66 15.08 8.90
CA GLN A 721 40.68 15.21 9.94
C GLN A 721 41.68 14.03 9.89
N LYS A 722 42.93 14.25 10.35
CA LYS A 722 44.00 13.23 10.37
C LYS A 722 43.57 11.87 10.95
N TYR A 723 42.84 11.87 12.05
CA TYR A 723 42.35 10.64 12.72
C TYR A 723 40.85 10.38 12.48
N SER A 724 40.37 10.66 11.27
CA SER A 724 38.99 10.38 10.89
C SER A 724 38.71 8.87 10.82
N GLY A 725 37.59 8.44 11.42
CA GLY A 725 37.06 7.07 11.31
C GLY A 725 36.42 6.73 9.96
N LYS A 726 36.52 7.61 8.96
CA LYS A 726 35.95 7.39 7.62
C LYS A 726 36.82 6.42 6.82
N SER A 727 36.16 5.47 6.16
CA SER A 727 36.76 4.48 5.28
C SER A 727 36.69 4.96 3.83
N VAL A 728 37.85 5.10 3.19
CA VAL A 728 38.04 5.65 1.84
C VAL A 728 38.93 4.73 1.00
N TRP A 729 38.92 4.90 -0.32
CA TRP A 729 39.76 4.17 -1.25
C TRP A 729 41.16 4.78 -1.32
N TRP A 730 42.16 3.90 -1.42
CA TRP A 730 43.57 4.22 -1.53
C TRP A 730 44.15 3.49 -2.74
N LEU A 731 45.15 4.09 -3.38
CA LEU A 731 45.93 3.51 -4.45
C LEU A 731 47.39 3.53 -4.03
N CYS A 732 47.96 2.36 -3.74
CA CYS A 732 49.36 2.30 -3.34
C CYS A 732 50.30 2.43 -4.57
N PRO A 733 51.59 2.73 -4.37
CA PRO A 733 52.57 2.85 -5.46
C PRO A 733 52.73 1.61 -6.35
N LYS A 734 52.36 0.41 -5.87
CA LYS A 734 52.35 -0.84 -6.65
C LYS A 734 51.06 -1.05 -7.46
N GLY A 735 50.16 -0.07 -7.48
CA GLY A 735 48.91 -0.13 -8.23
C GLY A 735 47.76 -0.86 -7.53
N HIS A 736 47.94 -1.31 -6.28
CA HIS A 736 46.85 -1.96 -5.56
C HIS A 736 45.83 -0.94 -5.06
N GLU A 737 44.57 -1.17 -5.41
CA GLU A 737 43.43 -0.42 -4.90
C GLU A 737 42.84 -1.09 -3.67
N TYR A 738 42.66 -0.36 -2.57
CA TYR A 738 42.11 -0.91 -1.34
C TYR A 738 41.33 0.12 -0.54
N LYS A 739 40.38 -0.34 0.28
CA LYS A 739 39.54 0.53 1.10
C LYS A 739 39.89 0.36 2.57
N THR A 740 40.23 1.46 3.25
CA THR A 740 40.51 1.44 4.69
C THR A 740 40.27 2.80 5.35
N VAL A 741 40.31 2.83 6.68
CA VAL A 741 40.06 4.02 7.51
C VAL A 741 41.24 4.99 7.47
N ILE A 742 40.95 6.31 7.31
CA ILE A 742 41.96 7.38 7.26
C ILE A 742 42.87 7.35 8.49
N ALA A 743 42.30 7.19 9.70
CA ALA A 743 43.08 7.09 10.94
C ALA A 743 44.14 5.97 10.91
N TYR A 744 43.85 4.81 10.31
CA TYR A 744 44.82 3.70 10.22
C TYR A 744 45.94 4.01 9.22
N ARG A 745 45.63 4.63 8.07
CA ARG A 745 46.65 5.08 7.12
C ARG A 745 47.52 6.18 7.71
N ALA A 746 46.93 7.17 8.36
CA ALA A 746 47.63 8.23 9.06
C ALA A 746 48.49 7.71 10.22
N GLY A 747 48.10 6.57 10.82
CA GLY A 747 48.85 5.85 11.85
C GLY A 747 49.92 4.88 11.33
N GLY A 748 50.17 4.84 10.01
CA GLY A 748 51.26 4.06 9.43
C GLY A 748 50.87 2.69 8.86
N SER A 749 49.60 2.28 8.93
CA SER A 749 49.16 1.03 8.27
C SER A 749 49.29 1.16 6.75
N GLY A 750 49.94 0.22 6.08
CA GLY A 750 50.16 0.25 4.62
C GLY A 750 49.06 -0.42 3.80
N CYS A 751 49.39 -0.74 2.54
CA CYS A 751 48.52 -1.50 1.65
C CYS A 751 48.40 -2.97 2.09
N PRO A 752 47.18 -3.53 2.28
CA PRO A 752 46.97 -4.90 2.78
C PRO A 752 47.48 -5.97 1.81
N TYR A 753 47.52 -5.70 0.51
CA TYR A 753 48.10 -6.59 -0.49
C TYR A 753 49.63 -6.63 -0.37
N CYS A 754 50.28 -5.45 -0.27
CA CYS A 754 51.72 -5.36 -0.08
C CYS A 754 52.20 -5.97 1.24
N SER A 755 51.39 -5.87 2.30
CA SER A 755 51.71 -6.44 3.61
C SER A 755 51.34 -7.92 3.75
N GLY A 756 50.79 -8.56 2.70
CA GLY A 756 50.42 -9.98 2.72
C GLY A 756 49.16 -10.32 3.52
N ASN A 757 48.38 -9.31 3.95
CA ASN A 757 47.10 -9.49 4.66
C ASN A 757 45.93 -9.80 3.71
N GLN A 758 46.06 -9.45 2.42
CA GLN A 758 45.14 -9.83 1.35
C GLN A 758 45.89 -10.45 0.19
N VAL A 759 45.26 -11.42 -0.47
CA VAL A 759 45.84 -12.16 -1.59
C VAL A 759 45.76 -11.32 -2.87
N CYS A 760 46.87 -11.27 -3.61
CA CYS A 760 46.97 -10.77 -4.99
C CYS A 760 47.87 -11.70 -5.81
N SER A 761 47.97 -11.44 -7.11
CA SER A 761 48.85 -12.20 -8.03
C SER A 761 50.29 -12.33 -7.52
N ASP A 762 50.80 -11.29 -6.86
CA ASP A 762 52.22 -11.20 -6.50
C ASP A 762 52.54 -11.95 -5.21
N ASN A 763 51.53 -12.23 -4.38
CA ASN A 763 51.72 -12.79 -3.04
C ASN A 763 50.93 -14.09 -2.79
N CYS A 764 50.17 -14.58 -3.76
CA CYS A 764 49.45 -15.84 -3.62
C CYS A 764 50.43 -17.01 -3.49
N PHE A 765 50.00 -18.02 -2.73
CA PHE A 765 50.81 -19.17 -2.36
C PHE A 765 51.23 -19.97 -3.61
N ALA A 766 50.33 -20.15 -4.57
CA ALA A 766 50.63 -20.82 -5.84
C ALA A 766 51.83 -20.20 -6.58
N ASN A 767 51.85 -18.87 -6.71
CA ASN A 767 52.90 -18.18 -7.46
C ASN A 767 54.21 -18.11 -6.68
N LYS A 768 54.14 -17.99 -5.35
CA LYS A 768 55.32 -17.95 -4.48
C LYS A 768 55.97 -19.33 -4.29
N TYR A 769 55.18 -20.39 -4.23
CA TYR A 769 55.61 -21.75 -3.92
C TYR A 769 54.99 -22.78 -4.89
N PRO A 770 55.28 -22.69 -6.19
CA PRO A 770 54.64 -23.54 -7.20
C PRO A 770 54.87 -25.04 -6.95
N ASN A 771 56.07 -25.41 -6.47
CA ASN A 771 56.39 -26.81 -6.16
C ASN A 771 55.55 -27.36 -4.99
N LEU A 772 55.22 -26.55 -3.99
CA LEU A 772 54.34 -26.99 -2.90
C LEU A 772 52.87 -26.98 -3.35
N ALA A 773 52.49 -26.05 -4.22
CA ALA A 773 51.15 -25.99 -4.79
C ALA A 773 50.81 -27.25 -5.61
N LEU A 774 51.80 -27.90 -6.23
CA LEU A 774 51.62 -29.21 -6.90
C LEU A 774 51.21 -30.34 -5.94
N GLU A 775 51.48 -30.21 -4.64
CA GLU A 775 51.06 -31.18 -3.63
C GLU A 775 49.65 -30.89 -3.09
N TRP A 776 48.92 -29.92 -3.66
CA TRP A 776 47.54 -29.63 -3.28
C TRP A 776 46.60 -30.75 -3.73
N SER A 777 45.69 -31.19 -2.84
CA SER A 777 44.73 -32.24 -3.16
C SER A 777 43.43 -31.65 -3.71
N ASP A 778 43.32 -31.47 -5.03
CA ASP A 778 42.13 -30.88 -5.68
C ASP A 778 40.84 -31.64 -5.35
N SER A 779 40.89 -32.97 -5.23
CA SER A 779 39.73 -33.80 -4.89
C SER A 779 39.20 -33.66 -3.46
N LYS A 780 39.93 -32.96 -2.57
CA LYS A 780 39.63 -32.87 -1.13
C LYS A 780 39.51 -31.44 -0.60
N ASN A 781 39.91 -30.43 -1.39
CA ASN A 781 39.82 -29.01 -1.01
C ASN A 781 38.60 -28.30 -1.63
N ASP A 782 37.59 -29.06 -2.07
CA ASP A 782 36.36 -28.55 -2.67
C ASP A 782 36.63 -27.51 -3.78
N SER A 783 36.13 -26.29 -3.63
CA SER A 783 36.33 -25.18 -4.58
C SER A 783 37.56 -24.32 -4.30
N LYS A 784 38.42 -24.69 -3.34
CA LYS A 784 39.57 -23.90 -2.91
C LYS A 784 40.84 -24.31 -3.65
N THR A 785 41.55 -23.30 -4.16
CA THR A 785 42.78 -23.45 -4.93
C THR A 785 43.98 -22.87 -4.17
N PRO A 786 45.21 -23.28 -4.52
CA PRO A 786 46.43 -22.65 -4.02
C PRO A 786 46.55 -21.14 -4.31
N PHE A 787 45.78 -20.61 -5.26
CA PHE A 787 45.76 -19.19 -5.61
C PHE A 787 44.95 -18.35 -4.62
N ASP A 788 44.09 -18.97 -3.81
CA ASP A 788 43.17 -18.28 -2.89
C ASP A 788 43.81 -17.86 -1.57
N PHE A 789 45.09 -18.18 -1.34
CA PHE A 789 45.75 -18.02 -0.05
C PHE A 789 47.13 -17.38 -0.21
N THR A 790 47.60 -16.66 0.81
CA THR A 790 49.01 -16.24 0.90
C THR A 790 49.84 -17.34 1.55
N ALA A 791 51.17 -17.30 1.36
CA ALA A 791 52.10 -18.25 1.97
C ALA A 791 52.11 -18.26 3.51
N GLY A 792 51.65 -17.18 4.15
CA GLY A 792 51.51 -17.06 5.61
C GLY A 792 50.18 -17.56 6.17
N SER A 793 49.32 -18.14 5.34
CA SER A 793 47.97 -18.56 5.75
C SER A 793 48.00 -19.73 6.75
N SER A 794 47.22 -19.61 7.83
CA SER A 794 46.97 -20.69 8.78
C SER A 794 45.88 -21.68 8.30
N TYR A 795 45.35 -21.50 7.09
CA TYR A 795 44.35 -22.39 6.50
C TYR A 795 44.90 -23.81 6.36
N LYS A 796 44.17 -24.79 6.92
CA LYS A 796 44.48 -26.22 6.84
C LYS A 796 43.94 -26.82 5.56
N ALA A 797 44.79 -26.89 4.55
CA ALA A 797 44.47 -27.55 3.28
C ALA A 797 44.76 -29.06 3.35
N TRP A 798 44.10 -29.81 2.49
CA TRP A 798 44.46 -31.18 2.15
C TRP A 798 45.60 -31.21 1.14
N TRP A 799 46.60 -32.03 1.43
CA TRP A 799 47.79 -32.22 0.61
C TRP A 799 47.92 -33.68 0.22
N GLN A 800 48.45 -33.94 -0.95
CA GLN A 800 48.82 -35.26 -1.43
C GLN A 800 50.32 -35.28 -1.73
N CYS A 801 51.09 -36.04 -0.96
CA CYS A 801 52.53 -36.16 -1.23
C CYS A 801 52.81 -37.11 -2.40
N LYS A 802 54.08 -37.14 -2.86
CA LYS A 802 54.55 -38.06 -3.93
C LYS A 802 54.24 -39.54 -3.66
N ASN A 803 54.23 -39.96 -2.39
CA ASN A 803 53.88 -41.32 -1.97
C ASN A 803 52.36 -41.52 -1.83
N LYS A 804 51.55 -40.64 -2.43
CA LYS A 804 50.07 -40.66 -2.48
C LYS A 804 49.35 -40.58 -1.13
N HIS A 805 50.05 -40.26 -0.03
CA HIS A 805 49.40 -40.01 1.25
C HIS A 805 48.62 -38.69 1.22
N ILE A 806 47.36 -38.74 1.63
CA ILE A 806 46.49 -37.58 1.76
C ILE A 806 46.45 -37.12 3.23
N TYR A 807 46.74 -35.85 3.50
CA TYR A 807 46.80 -35.32 4.87
C TYR A 807 46.45 -33.83 4.94
N GLN A 808 45.96 -33.38 6.10
CA GLN A 808 45.75 -31.96 6.36
C GLN A 808 46.96 -31.31 7.03
N ALA A 809 47.35 -30.13 6.56
CA ALA A 809 48.36 -29.27 7.18
C ALA A 809 48.09 -27.79 6.84
N ALA A 810 48.51 -26.86 7.70
CA ALA A 810 48.41 -25.44 7.37
C ALA A 810 49.39 -25.05 6.26
N ILE A 811 49.02 -24.09 5.42
CA ILE A 811 49.89 -23.59 4.33
C ILE A 811 51.21 -23.06 4.90
N ILE A 812 51.15 -22.26 5.97
CA ILE A 812 52.34 -21.74 6.65
C ILE A 812 53.27 -22.86 7.15
N ASP A 813 52.72 -23.95 7.67
CA ASP A 813 53.51 -25.09 8.15
C ASP A 813 54.23 -25.80 6.99
N ARG A 814 53.57 -25.90 5.83
CA ARG A 814 54.16 -26.48 4.61
C ARG A 814 55.29 -25.62 4.06
N VAL A 815 55.09 -24.30 4.05
CA VAL A 815 56.11 -23.31 3.63
C VAL A 815 57.32 -23.36 4.55
N GLN A 816 57.12 -23.57 5.86
CA GLN A 816 58.20 -23.74 6.84
C GLN A 816 58.92 -25.10 6.77
N GLY A 817 58.56 -25.97 5.82
CA GLY A 817 59.25 -27.24 5.56
C GLY A 817 58.67 -28.46 6.25
N ASN A 818 57.48 -28.37 6.88
CA ASN A 818 56.82 -29.58 7.41
C ASN A 818 56.33 -30.47 6.26
N SER A 819 56.91 -31.66 6.17
CA SER A 819 56.57 -32.67 5.16
C SER A 819 55.43 -33.58 5.60
N CYS A 820 55.02 -34.48 4.70
CA CYS A 820 53.97 -35.46 4.95
C CYS A 820 54.20 -36.22 6.27
N PRO A 821 53.24 -36.22 7.22
CA PRO A 821 53.41 -36.85 8.53
C PRO A 821 53.54 -38.37 8.44
N TYR A 822 53.04 -38.99 7.37
CA TYR A 822 53.20 -40.42 7.11
C TYR A 822 54.63 -40.72 6.62
N CYS A 823 55.14 -39.97 5.64
CA CYS A 823 56.52 -40.14 5.17
C CYS A 823 57.56 -39.82 6.24
N ALA A 824 57.27 -38.84 7.11
CA ALA A 824 58.14 -38.47 8.24
C ALA A 824 58.04 -39.44 9.45
N GLY A 825 57.25 -40.51 9.37
CA GLY A 825 57.07 -41.49 10.45
C GLY A 825 56.35 -40.94 11.70
N LYS A 826 55.71 -39.77 11.59
CA LYS A 826 54.93 -39.11 12.66
C LYS A 826 53.51 -39.69 12.79
N LYS A 827 52.96 -40.29 11.73
CA LYS A 827 51.69 -41.04 11.72
C LYS A 827 51.90 -42.44 11.12
N ALA A 828 51.23 -43.44 11.72
CA ALA A 828 51.24 -44.81 11.24
C ALA A 828 50.33 -45.00 10.01
N ASN A 829 50.79 -45.81 9.06
CA ASN A 829 50.05 -46.35 7.92
C ASN A 829 50.42 -47.84 7.74
N GLU A 830 49.89 -48.47 6.69
CA GLU A 830 50.10 -49.90 6.41
C GLU A 830 51.58 -50.27 6.22
N ASP A 831 52.40 -49.34 5.71
CA ASP A 831 53.81 -49.60 5.38
C ASP A 831 54.79 -49.26 6.51
N ASN A 832 54.42 -48.35 7.42
CA ASN A 832 55.33 -47.76 8.41
C ASN A 832 54.93 -48.04 9.87
N SER A 833 53.86 -48.80 10.09
CA SER A 833 53.41 -49.18 11.43
C SER A 833 54.41 -50.11 12.13
N LEU A 834 54.29 -50.20 13.45
CA LEU A 834 55.07 -51.13 14.27
C LEU A 834 54.78 -52.58 13.87
N ALA A 835 53.52 -52.89 13.53
CA ALA A 835 53.13 -54.20 13.01
C ALA A 835 53.85 -54.53 11.69
N ALA A 836 53.98 -53.56 10.80
CA ALA A 836 54.60 -53.74 9.49
C ALA A 836 56.13 -53.82 9.56
N ILE A 837 56.77 -52.93 10.33
CA ILE A 837 58.25 -52.84 10.36
C ILE A 837 58.86 -53.85 11.36
N TYR A 838 58.22 -54.10 12.50
CA TYR A 838 58.74 -55.01 13.54
C TYR A 838 57.69 -56.03 14.00
N PRO A 839 57.24 -56.95 13.14
CA PRO A 839 56.21 -57.94 13.48
C PRO A 839 56.57 -58.79 14.70
N ALA A 840 57.85 -59.16 14.85
CA ALA A 840 58.33 -59.92 16.01
C ALA A 840 58.24 -59.16 17.35
N ILE A 841 58.33 -57.82 17.30
CA ILE A 841 58.12 -56.95 18.47
C ILE A 841 56.62 -56.73 18.68
N ALA A 842 55.85 -56.55 17.61
CA ALA A 842 54.40 -56.37 17.64
C ALA A 842 53.65 -57.57 18.24
N ILE A 843 54.14 -58.81 18.07
CA ILE A 843 53.55 -60.01 18.70
C ILE A 843 53.66 -59.97 20.24
N GLN A 844 54.64 -59.26 20.78
CA GLN A 844 54.80 -59.08 22.24
C GLN A 844 53.87 -57.99 22.80
N TRP A 845 52.97 -57.43 21.99
CA TRP A 845 51.97 -56.48 22.45
C TRP A 845 50.98 -57.17 23.37
N HIS A 846 50.74 -56.60 24.55
CA HIS A 846 49.81 -57.23 25.48
C HIS A 846 48.38 -57.23 24.89
N PRO A 847 47.65 -58.37 24.90
CA PRO A 847 46.38 -58.53 24.18
C PRO A 847 45.25 -57.62 24.67
N SER A 848 45.18 -57.30 25.97
CA SER A 848 44.08 -56.50 26.54
C SER A 848 44.48 -55.20 27.28
N LYS A 849 45.72 -55.05 27.74
CA LYS A 849 46.13 -53.91 28.59
C LYS A 849 46.39 -52.60 27.82
N ASN A 850 46.46 -52.63 26.49
CA ASN A 850 46.66 -51.44 25.65
C ASN A 850 45.34 -50.80 25.19
N GLY A 851 44.19 -51.26 25.70
CA GLY A 851 42.89 -50.76 25.27
C GLY A 851 42.68 -50.99 23.77
N SER A 852 42.24 -49.95 23.07
CA SER A 852 42.03 -49.98 21.60
C SER A 852 43.29 -49.72 20.77
N LEU A 853 44.45 -49.46 21.39
CA LEU A 853 45.68 -49.13 20.69
C LEU A 853 46.35 -50.40 20.15
N LEU A 854 46.38 -50.52 18.82
CA LEU A 854 46.98 -51.66 18.11
C LEU A 854 48.40 -51.35 17.61
N PRO A 855 49.28 -52.36 17.46
CA PRO A 855 50.59 -52.20 16.81
C PRO A 855 50.52 -51.63 15.39
N SER A 856 49.43 -51.87 14.66
CA SER A 856 49.20 -51.29 13.32
C SER A 856 48.93 -49.77 13.35
N GLN A 857 48.65 -49.20 14.52
CA GLN A 857 48.25 -47.79 14.69
C GLN A 857 49.37 -46.90 15.26
N VAL A 858 50.56 -47.46 15.49
CA VAL A 858 51.72 -46.75 16.04
C VAL A 858 52.93 -46.98 15.16
N THR A 859 53.82 -46.00 15.00
CA THR A 859 55.09 -46.20 14.30
C THR A 859 56.16 -46.71 15.29
N PRO A 860 57.22 -47.39 14.82
CA PRO A 860 58.34 -47.77 15.68
C PRO A 860 59.04 -46.60 16.37
N GLY A 861 58.88 -45.37 15.86
CA GLY A 861 59.42 -44.14 16.47
C GLY A 861 58.52 -43.51 17.54
N SER A 862 57.38 -44.12 17.87
CA SER A 862 56.38 -43.55 18.77
C SER A 862 56.88 -43.40 20.21
N GLY A 863 56.69 -42.22 20.79
CA GLY A 863 56.96 -41.94 22.20
C GLY A 863 55.90 -42.45 23.18
N LYS A 864 54.83 -43.11 22.69
CA LYS A 864 53.78 -43.68 23.56
C LYS A 864 54.34 -44.85 24.38
N VAL A 865 53.87 -44.97 25.62
CA VAL A 865 54.12 -46.12 26.49
C VAL A 865 53.08 -47.19 26.18
N ALA A 866 53.53 -48.43 25.99
CA ALA A 866 52.66 -49.59 25.78
C ALA A 866 52.98 -50.70 26.80
N TRP A 867 51.99 -51.54 27.05
CA TRP A 867 52.12 -52.79 27.79
C TRP A 867 52.60 -53.90 26.86
N TRP A 868 53.60 -54.63 27.31
CA TRP A 868 54.22 -55.73 26.59
C TRP A 868 54.13 -57.02 27.42
N ILE A 869 54.10 -58.15 26.73
CA ILE A 869 54.20 -59.49 27.31
C ILE A 869 55.36 -60.24 26.64
N CYS A 870 56.34 -60.69 27.42
CA CYS A 870 57.48 -61.43 26.87
C CYS A 870 57.16 -62.93 26.72
N PRO A 871 57.99 -63.71 26.00
CA PRO A 871 57.80 -65.17 25.85
C PRO A 871 57.73 -65.94 27.18
N GLN A 872 58.40 -65.44 28.23
CA GLN A 872 58.34 -65.99 29.60
C GLN A 872 57.15 -65.45 30.42
N ASN A 873 56.14 -64.87 29.74
CA ASN A 873 54.87 -64.41 30.30
C ASN A 873 54.93 -63.25 31.30
N HIS A 874 56.04 -62.51 31.36
CA HIS A 874 56.14 -61.31 32.18
C HIS A 874 55.51 -60.10 31.49
N ILE A 875 54.75 -59.33 32.27
CA ILE A 875 54.02 -58.14 31.81
C ILE A 875 54.74 -56.87 32.29
N TYR A 876 55.02 -55.92 31.40
CA TYR A 876 55.72 -54.67 31.72
C TYR A 876 55.32 -53.52 30.80
N GLN A 877 55.56 -52.28 31.24
CA GLN A 877 55.37 -51.08 30.44
C GLN A 877 56.70 -50.56 29.88
N LYS A 878 56.70 -50.13 28.62
CA LYS A 878 57.86 -49.46 28.01
C LYS A 878 57.44 -48.57 26.84
N VAL A 879 58.21 -47.51 26.58
CA VAL A 879 58.06 -46.64 25.41
C VAL A 879 58.34 -47.45 24.13
N ILE A 880 57.47 -47.32 23.14
CA ILE A 880 57.53 -48.08 21.87
C ILE A 880 58.86 -47.85 21.14
N ARG A 881 59.29 -46.59 21.02
CA ARG A 881 60.57 -46.23 20.40
C ARG A 881 61.78 -46.90 21.05
N ASP A 882 61.78 -46.98 22.37
CA ASP A 882 62.90 -47.58 23.10
C ASP A 882 62.87 -49.10 22.98
N ARG A 883 61.68 -49.70 22.79
CA ARG A 883 61.53 -51.12 22.51
C ARG A 883 62.08 -51.52 21.12
N CYS A 884 62.03 -50.60 20.14
CA CYS A 884 62.40 -50.86 18.74
C CYS A 884 63.86 -50.50 18.38
N ARG A 885 64.60 -49.77 19.22
CA ARG A 885 65.92 -49.19 18.88
C ARG A 885 67.14 -50.11 19.11
N ILE A 886 67.01 -51.26 19.77
CA ILE A 886 68.16 -52.00 20.33
C ILE A 886 68.32 -53.37 19.66
N LYS A 887 69.54 -53.68 19.20
CA LYS A 887 69.89 -54.86 18.37
C LYS A 887 69.99 -56.21 19.11
N ASN A 888 69.94 -56.25 20.45
CA ASN A 888 70.03 -57.51 21.21
C ASN A 888 68.67 -57.96 21.76
N LYS A 889 68.37 -59.25 21.53
CA LYS A 889 67.18 -59.98 22.01
C LYS A 889 67.16 -59.96 23.55
N ASP A 890 65.95 -59.87 24.11
CA ASP A 890 65.58 -59.82 25.54
C ASP A 890 65.57 -58.44 26.26
N TYR A 891 64.35 -57.99 26.61
CA TYR A 891 64.10 -56.71 27.30
C TYR A 891 62.92 -56.76 28.27
N CYS A 892 62.54 -57.95 28.74
CA CYS A 892 61.67 -57.98 29.91
C CYS A 892 62.51 -57.53 31.13
N PRO A 893 62.08 -56.50 31.89
CA PRO A 893 62.78 -56.05 33.10
C PRO A 893 62.94 -57.14 34.17
N ARG A 894 62.10 -58.19 34.10
CA ARG A 894 62.17 -59.37 34.99
C ARG A 894 63.09 -60.47 34.45
N CYS A 895 63.08 -60.76 33.14
CA CYS A 895 63.98 -61.77 32.56
C CYS A 895 65.46 -61.38 32.64
N ASN A 896 65.78 -60.07 32.55
CA ASN A 896 67.16 -59.57 32.66
C ASN A 896 67.75 -59.63 34.07
N LYS A 897 66.96 -59.93 35.11
CA LYS A 897 67.47 -60.07 36.49
C LYS A 897 67.86 -61.51 36.85
N THR A 898 67.44 -62.49 36.06
CA THR A 898 67.65 -63.93 36.31
C THR A 898 68.84 -64.53 35.56
N SER A 899 69.58 -63.74 34.76
CA SER A 899 70.78 -64.15 34.01
C SER A 899 72.10 -63.77 34.71
N ALA A 900 72.05 -63.48 36.01
CA ALA A 900 73.22 -63.27 36.86
C ALA A 900 73.15 -64.23 38.05
N PHE A 901 73.33 -65.52 37.76
CA PHE A 901 73.87 -66.56 38.65
C PHE A 901 74.55 -67.61 37.78
#